data_AF-A0A370PDQ0-F1
#
_entry.id   AF-A0A370PDQ0-F1
#
_cell.length_a   1.000
_cell.length_b   1.000
_cell.length_c   1.000
_cell.angle_alpha   90.00
_cell.angle_beta   90.00
_cell.angle_gamma   90.00
#
_symmetry.space_group_name_H-M   'P 1'
#
loop_
_entity.id
_entity.type
_entity.pdbx_description
1 polymer ?
#
loop_
_entity_poly.entity_id
_entity_poly.type
_entity_poly.pdbx_seq_one_letter_code
_entity_poly.pdbx_strand_id
1 'polypeptide(L)'
;MKQPEEAAATRPSTPDGSEKMAISKEMDGAAKYLAQTSSYPPMTQEIEKRLLRKIDWILVPMLLLTATLGAVDKVALSTAAIYGLEEDLHLVGQDYSWAGSILSIGSIVGMWPSSFLVQRLPSAKYLSSCSLGWSCMALLIPACKNWSGLMAIRFFMGCLEAIIVPSISLIVAGFYKKSEQPPRNAIVFAAFSSVINGFLSWLVGHVPDSAPLAIWQYLYLIVGSISALWSIIAIMFLPDSPMNAFFLTDQEKYYAVQRLAENRTGIINKEWKWNQALEAAIDPKTWILYALHQPLDLTDGIGLTTFSGIIIDNLGFSAVNTSLLNMPTGIMSTLAAFVFSWLAARWTGRRCLVTMIACCLPIIGSALVYSLPRTNIGGQMVGIYLLYTYFGPYVVANNPGISMAQANTAGHTKKTVQYSILYIGYAVGNLIGPQTFRANQAPAYTGGFIAMLVCYCICVALMAVYWILVVKLNRRLLGHVRCTEELPKCHRCERLGLHCERGLQLLFQEDAVQRGISFGRKGAFCFARDRTVLKYSDVFYGIPLDAYMGRWIFLNSTSSDFMESSSDSGEMDTDGIEPDLLSALGHPLAAYSHLESYLIDYFIHGIGPSCSLSPIENPYITLLTPLALSHKTLRDALISAAGNQLRLLGDNRFTKEALIYKNRALKGLQQEIELGSISDGAIATVLMLCFHDISDECAPSWVTHLQGGLDLLYQFPCKPTANYSLRRFFNMYFVAHAIMSRTATPQFCHGNGMFSWSENDDLDEIDTIMGCSRRLMLLINDISELPEAARIATALINIKQFLPKHSSDRNDLARIAETKRLAAIIYLFNRIDGTAYYTDVMNETKSDKNTFISALINVMSHLPDTATLLWPLYILGHASLEDEDHRRFVLDRLERMQRTRNLGSVRRARMAVKHAFRVVDVRSTARVRASKFGYISLA
;
A
#
# COMPACT_ATOMS: atom_id res chain seq x y z
N MET A 1 -25.49 -75.34 4.27
CA MET A 1 -24.71 -74.51 3.32
C MET A 1 -24.75 -73.09 3.85
N LYS A 2 -23.60 -72.60 4.34
CA LYS A 2 -23.27 -71.25 4.85
C LYS A 2 -23.98 -70.74 6.13
N GLN A 3 -23.13 -70.16 6.98
CA GLN A 3 -23.21 -69.88 8.43
C GLN A 3 -23.89 -68.53 8.78
N PRO A 4 -24.28 -68.35 10.06
CA PRO A 4 -24.83 -67.12 10.63
C PRO A 4 -23.74 -66.25 11.29
N GLU A 5 -23.99 -64.95 11.50
CA GLU A 5 -23.15 -64.14 12.40
C GLU A 5 -23.96 -63.08 13.16
N GLU A 6 -23.64 -62.97 14.44
CA GLU A 6 -24.40 -62.38 15.54
C GLU A 6 -23.56 -61.25 16.19
N ALA A 7 -24.24 -60.20 16.65
CA ALA A 7 -23.93 -59.26 17.75
C ALA A 7 -22.52 -58.61 17.96
N ALA A 8 -22.54 -57.27 17.88
CA ALA A 8 -22.05 -56.26 18.85
C ALA A 8 -20.54 -56.09 19.19
N ALA A 9 -20.01 -54.88 18.91
CA ALA A 9 -18.98 -54.21 19.74
C ALA A 9 -18.94 -52.68 19.53
N THR A 10 -19.38 -51.97 20.57
CA THR A 10 -18.89 -50.69 21.15
C THR A 10 -18.00 -49.70 20.37
N ARG A 11 -18.48 -48.43 20.35
CA ARG A 11 -17.75 -47.20 19.98
C ARG A 11 -16.54 -46.91 20.88
N PRO A 12 -15.48 -46.27 20.37
CA PRO A 12 -14.67 -45.32 21.13
C PRO A 12 -15.10 -43.88 20.80
N SER A 13 -15.46 -43.14 21.85
CA SER A 13 -15.69 -41.69 21.86
C SER A 13 -14.38 -40.93 22.06
N THR A 14 -14.06 -39.93 21.24
CA THR A 14 -13.17 -38.77 21.56
C THR A 14 -13.30 -37.71 20.44
N PRO A 15 -13.00 -36.42 20.71
CA PRO A 15 -13.68 -35.51 21.61
C PRO A 15 -14.33 -34.34 20.83
N ASP A 16 -15.51 -33.93 21.28
CA ASP A 16 -16.15 -32.69 20.88
C ASP A 16 -15.39 -31.51 21.52
N GLY A 17 -14.90 -30.58 20.71
CA GLY A 17 -14.01 -29.51 21.17
C GLY A 17 -13.34 -28.75 20.03
N SER A 18 -14.12 -28.28 19.06
CA SER A 18 -13.66 -27.18 18.19
C SER A 18 -14.17 -25.88 18.78
N GLU A 19 -13.27 -25.17 19.45
CA GLU A 19 -13.44 -23.77 19.83
C GLU A 19 -13.89 -22.97 18.61
N LYS A 20 -15.17 -22.58 18.59
CA LYS A 20 -15.65 -21.50 17.74
C LYS A 20 -15.02 -20.20 18.24
N MET A 21 -13.81 -19.93 17.77
CA MET A 21 -13.16 -18.63 17.90
C MET A 21 -14.13 -17.58 17.35
N ALA A 22 -14.53 -16.63 18.20
CA ALA A 22 -15.47 -15.57 17.83
C ALA A 22 -14.87 -14.73 16.69
N ILE A 23 -15.33 -15.02 15.47
CA ILE A 23 -14.89 -14.34 14.24
C ILE A 23 -15.46 -12.92 14.27
N SER A 24 -14.57 -11.93 14.43
CA SER A 24 -14.90 -10.52 14.32
C SER A 24 -15.50 -10.22 12.93
N LYS A 25 -16.49 -9.32 12.92
CA LYS A 25 -17.32 -9.00 11.75
C LYS A 25 -16.57 -8.30 10.61
N GLU A 26 -15.25 -8.09 10.72
CA GLU A 26 -14.43 -7.25 9.84
C GLU A 26 -13.26 -7.97 9.14
N MET A 27 -13.19 -9.30 9.15
CA MET A 27 -12.20 -10.02 8.33
C MET A 27 -12.61 -10.09 6.85
N ASP A 28 -11.72 -9.66 5.96
CA ASP A 28 -11.82 -9.76 4.48
C ASP A 28 -12.19 -11.21 4.06
N GLY A 29 -13.08 -11.34 3.07
CA GLY A 29 -13.55 -12.64 2.58
C GLY A 29 -12.40 -13.54 2.13
N ALA A 30 -11.34 -12.94 1.57
CA ALA A 30 -10.08 -13.60 1.23
C ALA A 30 -9.38 -14.24 2.43
N ALA A 31 -9.31 -13.55 3.57
CA ALA A 31 -8.68 -14.05 4.78
C ALA A 31 -9.48 -15.20 5.41
N LYS A 32 -10.82 -15.14 5.34
CA LYS A 32 -11.70 -16.23 5.82
C LYS A 32 -11.53 -17.51 5.00
N TYR A 33 -11.42 -17.41 3.68
CA TYR A 33 -11.20 -18.56 2.81
C TYR A 33 -9.82 -19.20 2.99
N LEU A 34 -8.77 -18.36 3.14
CA LEU A 34 -7.42 -18.84 3.42
C LEU A 34 -7.31 -19.52 4.80
N ALA A 35 -8.09 -19.07 5.79
CA ALA A 35 -8.13 -19.68 7.12
C ALA A 35 -8.91 -21.02 7.16
N GLN A 36 -9.81 -21.27 6.20
CA GLN A 36 -10.66 -22.46 6.13
C GLN A 36 -10.09 -23.59 5.27
N THR A 37 -9.08 -23.32 4.43
CA THR A 37 -8.57 -24.29 3.44
C THR A 37 -7.21 -24.85 3.88
N SER A 38 -7.08 -26.19 3.90
CA SER A 38 -5.85 -26.91 4.28
C SER A 38 -4.62 -26.43 3.52
N SER A 39 -3.50 -26.26 4.23
CA SER A 39 -2.25 -25.71 3.70
C SER A 39 -1.68 -26.55 2.55
N TYR A 40 -1.76 -26.05 1.31
CA TYR A 40 -1.11 -26.62 0.13
C TYR A 40 0.39 -26.30 0.10
N PRO A 41 1.23 -27.07 -0.66
CA PRO A 41 2.66 -26.78 -0.80
C PRO A 41 2.90 -25.35 -1.34
N PRO A 42 4.05 -24.72 -1.01
CA PRO A 42 4.34 -23.35 -1.40
C PRO A 42 4.33 -23.16 -2.92
N MET A 43 3.73 -22.06 -3.37
CA MET A 43 3.58 -21.75 -4.80
C MET A 43 4.95 -21.53 -5.47
N THR A 44 5.30 -22.37 -6.44
CA THR A 44 6.46 -22.16 -7.34
C THR A 44 6.10 -21.19 -8.47
N GLN A 45 7.09 -20.44 -8.98
CA GLN A 45 6.89 -19.46 -10.07
C GLN A 45 6.31 -20.08 -11.36
N GLU A 46 6.58 -21.35 -11.63
CA GLU A 46 6.04 -22.06 -12.79
C GLU A 46 4.53 -22.32 -12.67
N ILE A 47 4.06 -22.65 -11.46
CA ILE A 47 2.65 -22.85 -11.15
C ILE A 47 1.91 -21.52 -11.28
N GLU A 48 2.49 -20.42 -10.78
CA GLU A 48 1.93 -19.07 -10.94
C GLU A 48 1.74 -18.68 -12.42
N LYS A 49 2.73 -18.95 -13.28
CA LYS A 49 2.64 -18.67 -14.73
C LYS A 49 1.62 -19.55 -15.44
N ARG A 50 1.45 -20.82 -15.01
CA ARG A 50 0.45 -21.73 -15.58
C ARG A 50 -0.97 -21.30 -15.18
N LEU A 51 -1.16 -20.97 -13.90
CA LEU A 51 -2.40 -20.43 -13.36
C LEU A 51 -2.82 -19.15 -14.08
N LEU A 52 -1.90 -18.19 -14.22
CA LEU A 52 -2.12 -16.95 -14.96
C LEU A 52 -2.57 -17.19 -16.40
N ARG A 53 -1.90 -18.07 -17.13
CA ARG A 53 -2.28 -18.41 -18.51
C ARG A 53 -3.68 -19.01 -18.57
N LYS A 54 -4.05 -19.87 -17.61
CA LYS A 54 -5.37 -20.49 -17.55
C LYS A 54 -6.46 -19.43 -17.30
N ILE A 55 -6.23 -18.48 -16.40
CA ILE A 55 -7.13 -17.36 -16.15
C ILE A 55 -7.23 -16.46 -17.40
N ASP A 56 -6.09 -16.11 -18.01
CA ASP A 56 -6.02 -15.27 -19.20
C ASP A 56 -6.80 -15.88 -20.38
N TRP A 57 -6.71 -17.20 -20.60
CA TRP A 57 -7.40 -17.89 -21.70
C TRP A 57 -8.92 -17.97 -21.57
N ILE A 58 -9.48 -17.79 -20.37
CA ILE A 58 -10.92 -17.92 -20.13
C ILE A 58 -11.53 -16.54 -19.88
N LEU A 59 -10.95 -15.77 -18.96
CA LEU A 59 -11.53 -14.51 -18.50
C LEU A 59 -11.36 -13.38 -19.54
N VAL A 60 -10.18 -13.24 -20.15
CA VAL A 60 -9.92 -12.15 -21.11
C VAL A 60 -10.81 -12.27 -22.36
N PRO A 61 -10.94 -13.45 -23.01
CA PRO A 61 -11.86 -13.59 -24.15
C PRO A 61 -13.32 -13.34 -23.79
N MET A 62 -13.78 -13.78 -22.62
CA MET A 62 -15.16 -13.53 -22.19
C MET A 62 -15.45 -12.04 -22.00
N LEU A 63 -14.53 -11.32 -21.35
CA LEU A 63 -14.66 -9.87 -21.14
C LEU A 63 -14.53 -9.11 -22.47
N LEU A 64 -13.59 -9.53 -23.34
CA LEU A 64 -13.41 -8.98 -24.68
C LEU A 64 -14.70 -9.10 -25.51
N LEU A 65 -15.31 -10.28 -25.57
CA LEU A 65 -16.55 -10.49 -26.32
C LEU A 65 -17.70 -9.64 -25.76
N THR A 66 -17.82 -9.57 -24.44
CA THR A 66 -18.86 -8.76 -23.78
C THR A 66 -18.69 -7.26 -24.10
N ALA A 67 -17.46 -6.73 -24.02
CA ALA A 67 -17.17 -5.35 -24.38
C ALA A 67 -17.37 -5.08 -25.88
N THR A 68 -16.94 -6.02 -26.74
CA THR A 68 -17.04 -5.90 -28.19
C THR A 68 -18.49 -5.87 -28.65
N LEU A 69 -19.35 -6.76 -28.14
CA LEU A 69 -20.77 -6.81 -28.51
C LEU A 69 -21.51 -5.54 -28.10
N GLY A 70 -21.23 -4.99 -26.91
CA GLY A 70 -21.77 -3.68 -26.52
C GLY A 70 -21.31 -2.55 -27.44
N ALA A 71 -20.06 -2.60 -27.91
CA ALA A 71 -19.55 -1.62 -28.86
C ALA A 71 -20.09 -1.81 -30.30
N VAL A 72 -20.41 -3.04 -30.73
CA VAL A 72 -21.04 -3.32 -32.04
C VAL A 72 -22.36 -2.59 -32.17
N ASP A 73 -23.21 -2.67 -31.14
CA ASP A 73 -24.53 -2.04 -31.13
C ASP A 73 -24.47 -0.51 -31.26
N LYS A 74 -23.45 0.14 -30.66
CA LYS A 74 -23.23 1.58 -30.83
C LYS A 74 -22.91 1.96 -32.29
N VAL A 75 -22.11 1.13 -32.97
CA VAL A 75 -21.75 1.37 -34.39
C VAL A 75 -22.93 1.01 -35.30
N ALA A 76 -23.79 0.06 -34.91
CA ALA A 76 -24.95 -0.36 -35.69
C ALA A 76 -25.92 0.78 -35.99
N LEU A 77 -26.01 1.81 -35.13
CA LEU A 77 -26.82 3.01 -35.41
C LEU A 77 -26.37 3.74 -36.68
N SER A 78 -25.06 3.92 -36.86
CA SER A 78 -24.52 4.59 -38.04
C SER A 78 -24.78 3.82 -39.33
N THR A 79 -24.71 2.49 -39.22
CA THR A 79 -24.99 1.59 -40.33
C THR A 79 -26.48 1.53 -40.66
N ALA A 80 -27.34 1.50 -39.65
CA ALA A 80 -28.79 1.54 -39.81
C ALA A 80 -29.26 2.82 -40.53
N ALA A 81 -28.62 3.96 -40.27
CA ALA A 81 -28.91 5.21 -40.96
C ALA A 81 -28.71 5.11 -42.48
N ILE A 82 -27.66 4.43 -42.94
CA ILE A 82 -27.38 4.23 -44.37
C ILE A 82 -28.41 3.30 -45.03
N TYR A 83 -29.04 2.41 -44.26
CA TYR A 83 -30.08 1.49 -44.73
C TYR A 83 -31.51 2.05 -44.59
N GLY A 84 -31.67 3.37 -44.46
CA GLY A 84 -32.99 4.03 -44.51
C GLY A 84 -33.68 4.25 -43.16
N LEU A 85 -32.98 4.09 -42.02
CA LEU A 85 -33.57 4.35 -40.69
C LEU A 85 -34.16 5.77 -40.56
N GLU A 86 -33.53 6.78 -41.16
CA GLU A 86 -33.99 8.17 -41.08
C GLU A 86 -35.33 8.39 -41.79
N GLU A 87 -35.49 7.75 -42.96
CA GLU A 87 -36.70 7.84 -43.78
C GLU A 87 -37.87 7.08 -43.13
N ASP A 88 -37.61 5.86 -42.63
CA ASP A 88 -38.61 4.97 -42.04
C ASP A 88 -39.18 5.48 -40.71
N LEU A 89 -38.39 6.23 -39.92
CA LEU A 89 -38.83 6.81 -38.63
C LEU A 89 -39.23 8.28 -38.73
N HIS A 90 -39.21 8.86 -39.95
CA HIS A 90 -39.50 10.27 -40.22
C HIS A 90 -38.68 11.23 -39.35
N LEU A 91 -37.37 11.00 -39.24
CA LEU A 91 -36.47 11.83 -38.45
C LEU A 91 -36.22 13.17 -39.17
N VAL A 92 -36.46 14.31 -38.49
CA VAL A 92 -36.31 15.65 -39.10
C VAL A 92 -35.17 16.43 -38.43
N GLY A 93 -34.29 17.01 -39.24
CA GLY A 93 -33.26 17.92 -38.77
C GLY A 93 -32.26 17.26 -37.80
N GLN A 94 -32.30 17.65 -36.52
CA GLN A 94 -31.37 17.18 -35.47
C GLN A 94 -31.84 15.92 -34.73
N ASP A 95 -32.97 15.34 -35.13
CA ASP A 95 -33.58 14.18 -34.46
C ASP A 95 -32.64 12.95 -34.44
N TYR A 96 -31.88 12.74 -35.52
CA TYR A 96 -30.86 11.68 -35.58
C TYR A 96 -29.68 11.95 -34.62
N SER A 97 -29.20 13.19 -34.55
CA SER A 97 -28.15 13.62 -33.61
C SER A 97 -28.60 13.41 -32.15
N TRP A 98 -29.87 13.68 -31.85
CA TRP A 98 -30.47 13.40 -30.54
C TRP A 98 -30.53 11.90 -30.23
N ALA A 99 -30.78 11.05 -31.22
CA ALA A 99 -30.80 9.61 -31.06
C ALA A 99 -29.43 9.04 -30.62
N GLY A 100 -28.32 9.64 -31.06
CA GLY A 100 -26.98 9.32 -30.53
C GLY A 100 -26.74 9.92 -29.13
N SER A 101 -27.22 11.14 -28.90
CA SER A 101 -26.96 11.91 -27.66
C SER A 101 -27.68 11.36 -26.43
N ILE A 102 -28.93 10.91 -26.59
CA ILE A 102 -29.80 10.46 -25.49
C ILE A 102 -29.24 9.25 -24.74
N LEU A 103 -28.47 8.40 -25.43
CA LEU A 103 -27.79 7.26 -24.83
C LEU A 103 -26.88 7.71 -23.68
N SER A 104 -26.12 8.78 -23.89
CA SER A 104 -25.21 9.34 -22.88
C SER A 104 -25.96 9.92 -21.69
N ILE A 105 -27.11 10.56 -21.91
CA ILE A 105 -27.98 11.06 -20.84
C ILE A 105 -28.49 9.89 -20.00
N GLY A 106 -28.94 8.82 -20.65
CA GLY A 106 -29.34 7.58 -19.99
C GLY A 106 -28.21 7.02 -19.13
N SER A 107 -26.97 7.01 -19.62
CA SER A 107 -25.81 6.53 -18.86
C SER A 107 -25.47 7.39 -17.64
N ILE A 108 -25.62 8.71 -17.72
CA ILE A 108 -25.44 9.61 -16.55
C ILE A 108 -26.46 9.28 -15.46
N VAL A 109 -27.73 9.16 -15.84
CA VAL A 109 -28.82 8.84 -14.91
C VAL A 109 -28.65 7.45 -14.32
N GLY A 110 -28.32 6.46 -15.16
CA GLY A 110 -28.11 5.07 -14.75
C GLY A 110 -26.87 4.83 -13.90
N MET A 111 -25.85 5.70 -13.98
CA MET A 111 -24.61 5.51 -13.21
C MET A 111 -24.83 5.60 -11.70
N TRP A 112 -25.69 6.51 -11.22
CA TRP A 112 -25.99 6.68 -9.81
C TRP A 112 -26.56 5.41 -9.15
N PRO A 113 -27.70 4.85 -9.61
CA PRO A 113 -28.27 3.63 -9.03
C PRO A 113 -27.34 2.42 -9.26
N SER A 114 -26.71 2.32 -10.43
CA SER A 114 -25.89 1.16 -10.76
C SER A 114 -24.59 1.09 -9.94
N SER A 115 -23.99 2.25 -9.63
CA SER A 115 -22.80 2.32 -8.75
C SER A 115 -23.08 1.89 -7.31
N PHE A 116 -24.32 2.05 -6.86
CA PHE A 116 -24.77 1.55 -5.57
C PHE A 116 -25.06 0.04 -5.60
N LEU A 117 -25.70 -0.43 -6.67
CA LEU A 117 -26.04 -1.84 -6.87
C LEU A 117 -24.79 -2.73 -7.03
N VAL A 118 -23.77 -2.27 -7.78
CA VAL A 118 -22.54 -3.06 -8.02
C VAL A 118 -21.74 -3.34 -6.74
N GLN A 119 -21.91 -2.52 -5.69
CA GLN A 119 -21.24 -2.73 -4.40
C GLN A 119 -21.96 -3.77 -3.53
N ARG A 120 -23.24 -4.04 -3.79
CA ARG A 120 -24.09 -4.94 -3.00
C ARG A 120 -24.34 -6.28 -3.70
N LEU A 121 -24.38 -6.26 -5.02
CA LEU A 121 -24.62 -7.44 -5.85
C LEU A 121 -23.31 -8.04 -6.36
N PRO A 122 -23.28 -9.35 -6.67
CA PRO A 122 -22.14 -9.95 -7.35
C PRO A 122 -21.87 -9.25 -8.69
N SER A 123 -20.67 -8.73 -8.87
CA SER A 123 -20.33 -7.80 -9.96
C SER A 123 -20.43 -8.43 -11.35
N ALA A 124 -20.09 -9.71 -11.51
CA ALA A 124 -20.20 -10.40 -12.79
C ALA A 124 -21.65 -10.69 -13.15
N LYS A 125 -22.46 -11.17 -12.20
CA LYS A 125 -23.90 -11.41 -12.45
C LYS A 125 -24.66 -10.12 -12.76
N TYR A 126 -24.33 -9.04 -12.06
CA TYR A 126 -24.93 -7.73 -12.31
C TYR A 126 -24.54 -7.18 -13.69
N LEU A 127 -23.26 -7.28 -14.06
CA LEU A 127 -22.76 -6.93 -15.40
C LEU A 127 -23.52 -7.70 -16.49
N SER A 128 -23.59 -9.03 -16.39
CA SER A 128 -24.22 -9.87 -17.41
C SER A 128 -25.74 -9.64 -17.47
N SER A 129 -26.39 -9.33 -16.34
CA SER A 129 -27.83 -8.97 -16.31
C SER A 129 -28.10 -7.63 -16.99
N CYS A 130 -27.24 -6.62 -16.77
CA CYS A 130 -27.36 -5.32 -17.45
C CYS A 130 -27.10 -5.47 -18.96
N SER A 131 -26.12 -6.29 -19.35
CA SER A 131 -25.83 -6.64 -20.75
C SER A 131 -27.01 -7.35 -21.42
N LEU A 132 -27.69 -8.26 -20.70
CA LEU A 132 -28.89 -8.92 -21.21
C LEU A 132 -30.03 -7.90 -21.41
N GLY A 133 -30.26 -7.03 -20.43
CA GLY A 133 -31.25 -5.96 -20.54
C GLY A 133 -30.97 -5.03 -21.72
N TRP A 134 -29.70 -4.66 -21.95
CA TRP A 134 -29.28 -3.88 -23.11
C TRP A 134 -29.62 -4.60 -24.42
N SER A 135 -29.30 -5.90 -24.50
CA SER A 135 -29.59 -6.72 -25.69
C SER A 135 -31.09 -6.87 -25.95
N CYS A 136 -31.90 -6.98 -24.90
CA CYS A 136 -33.37 -6.98 -25.03
C CYS A 136 -33.89 -5.65 -25.58
N MET A 137 -33.33 -4.52 -25.15
CA MET A 137 -33.70 -3.21 -25.69
C MET A 137 -33.28 -3.07 -27.16
N ALA A 138 -32.10 -3.56 -27.54
CA ALA A 138 -31.66 -3.57 -28.94
C ALA A 138 -32.61 -4.39 -29.84
N LEU A 139 -33.13 -5.52 -29.36
CA LEU A 139 -34.14 -6.33 -30.05
C LEU A 139 -35.51 -5.64 -30.20
N LEU A 140 -35.79 -4.60 -29.38
CA LEU A 140 -37.01 -3.82 -29.48
C LEU A 140 -36.89 -2.63 -30.45
N ILE A 141 -35.67 -2.22 -30.84
CA ILE A 141 -35.43 -1.10 -31.77
C ILE A 141 -36.17 -1.29 -33.12
N PRO A 142 -36.19 -2.48 -33.75
CA PRO A 142 -36.94 -2.72 -34.98
C PRO A 142 -38.44 -2.43 -34.89
N ALA A 143 -39.04 -2.50 -33.70
CA ALA A 143 -40.46 -2.24 -33.49
C ALA A 143 -40.79 -0.74 -33.40
N CYS A 144 -39.78 0.14 -33.34
CA CYS A 144 -39.96 1.59 -33.31
C CYS A 144 -40.47 2.11 -34.66
N LYS A 145 -41.57 2.87 -34.62
CA LYS A 145 -42.14 3.55 -35.80
C LYS A 145 -42.05 5.08 -35.74
N ASN A 146 -41.67 5.63 -34.59
CA ASN A 146 -41.68 7.07 -34.32
C ASN A 146 -40.40 7.48 -33.58
N TRP A 147 -40.00 8.75 -33.72
CA TRP A 147 -38.88 9.35 -32.99
C TRP A 147 -38.93 9.11 -31.47
N SER A 148 -40.10 9.28 -30.85
CA SER A 148 -40.27 9.13 -29.40
C SER A 148 -39.98 7.71 -28.90
N GLY A 149 -40.36 6.68 -29.68
CA GLY A 149 -40.08 5.28 -29.35
C GLY A 149 -38.59 4.97 -29.40
N LEU A 150 -37.90 5.48 -30.42
CA LEU A 150 -36.45 5.34 -30.56
C LEU A 150 -35.72 6.00 -29.38
N MET A 151 -36.13 7.22 -29.01
CA MET A 151 -35.54 7.97 -27.90
C MET A 151 -35.73 7.26 -26.55
N ALA A 152 -36.92 6.72 -26.28
CA ALA A 152 -37.21 6.03 -25.03
C ALA A 152 -36.36 4.75 -24.87
N ILE A 153 -36.31 3.91 -25.91
CA ILE A 153 -35.50 2.67 -25.88
C ILE A 153 -34.02 2.99 -25.72
N ARG A 154 -33.50 3.98 -26.45
CA ARG A 154 -32.11 4.42 -26.33
C ARG A 154 -31.78 5.01 -24.96
N PHE A 155 -32.70 5.72 -24.31
CA PHE A 155 -32.52 6.22 -22.95
C PHE A 155 -32.34 5.06 -21.95
N PHE A 156 -33.22 4.06 -21.99
CA PHE A 156 -33.15 2.90 -21.09
C PHE A 156 -31.93 2.01 -21.38
N MET A 157 -31.53 1.87 -22.64
CA MET A 157 -30.24 1.28 -23.00
C MET A 157 -29.12 2.02 -22.28
N GLY A 158 -29.05 3.34 -22.43
CA GLY A 158 -28.03 4.17 -21.76
C GLY A 158 -27.94 3.89 -20.26
N CYS A 159 -29.08 3.76 -19.58
CA CYS A 159 -29.12 3.45 -18.15
C CYS A 159 -28.46 2.12 -17.78
N LEU A 160 -28.61 1.09 -18.63
CA LEU A 160 -28.04 -0.24 -18.43
C LEU A 160 -26.54 -0.30 -18.75
N GLU A 161 -26.06 0.55 -19.66
CA GLU A 161 -24.65 0.60 -20.05
C GLU A 161 -23.74 1.19 -18.98
N ALA A 162 -24.27 2.10 -18.16
CA ALA A 162 -23.50 2.92 -17.25
C ALA A 162 -22.48 2.13 -16.41
N ILE A 163 -22.81 0.88 -16.07
CA ILE A 163 -22.00 0.01 -15.22
C ILE A 163 -21.12 -1.00 -15.97
N ILE A 164 -21.30 -1.17 -17.28
CA ILE A 164 -20.62 -2.24 -18.04
C ILE A 164 -19.10 -2.09 -17.94
N VAL A 165 -18.61 -0.90 -18.30
CA VAL A 165 -17.18 -0.55 -18.24
C VAL A 165 -16.58 -0.67 -16.83
N PRO A 166 -17.13 -0.02 -15.78
CA PRO A 166 -16.56 -0.11 -14.44
C PRO A 166 -16.65 -1.53 -13.84
N SER A 167 -17.67 -2.32 -14.19
CA SER A 167 -17.78 -3.71 -13.73
C SER A 167 -16.69 -4.59 -14.34
N ILE A 168 -16.41 -4.44 -15.65
CA ILE A 168 -15.32 -5.17 -16.31
C ILE A 168 -13.98 -4.83 -15.64
N SER A 169 -13.71 -3.54 -15.40
CA SER A 169 -12.49 -3.11 -14.70
C SER A 169 -12.42 -3.65 -13.27
N LEU A 170 -13.55 -3.75 -12.56
CA LEU A 170 -13.62 -4.31 -11.20
C LEU A 170 -13.32 -5.81 -11.19
N ILE A 171 -13.87 -6.56 -12.14
CA ILE A 171 -13.59 -8.00 -12.31
C ILE A 171 -12.10 -8.21 -12.60
N VAL A 172 -11.51 -7.44 -13.52
CA VAL A 172 -10.06 -7.50 -13.80
C VAL A 172 -9.25 -7.17 -12.53
N ALA A 173 -9.67 -6.18 -11.75
CA ALA A 173 -9.01 -5.85 -10.49
C ALA A 173 -9.11 -6.97 -9.43
N GLY A 174 -10.17 -7.78 -9.47
CA GLY A 174 -10.40 -8.92 -8.58
C GLY A 174 -9.59 -10.18 -8.91
N PHE A 175 -9.17 -10.37 -10.17
CA PHE A 175 -8.42 -11.55 -10.62
C PHE A 175 -6.92 -11.30 -10.86
N TYR A 176 -6.51 -10.04 -11.08
CA TYR A 176 -5.15 -9.69 -11.50
C TYR A 176 -4.41 -8.74 -10.55
N LYS A 177 -3.07 -8.89 -10.49
CA LYS A 177 -2.18 -7.96 -9.76
C LYS A 177 -2.18 -6.57 -10.41
N LYS A 178 -1.94 -5.49 -9.64
CA LYS A 178 -1.90 -4.09 -10.15
C LYS A 178 -0.98 -3.89 -11.37
N SER A 179 0.15 -4.61 -11.43
CA SER A 179 1.10 -4.56 -12.55
C SER A 179 0.59 -5.25 -13.81
N GLU A 180 -0.40 -6.14 -13.68
CA GLU A 180 -0.91 -7.00 -14.74
C GLU A 180 -2.18 -6.48 -15.37
N GLN A 181 -2.96 -5.66 -14.65
CA GLN A 181 -4.25 -5.12 -15.10
C GLN A 181 -4.16 -4.29 -16.40
N PRO A 182 -3.19 -3.35 -16.59
CA PRO A 182 -3.18 -2.48 -17.76
C PRO A 182 -3.11 -3.19 -19.12
N PRO A 183 -2.21 -4.17 -19.36
CA PRO A 183 -2.18 -4.86 -20.65
C PRO A 183 -3.42 -5.72 -20.92
N ARG A 184 -4.09 -6.26 -19.89
CA ARG A 184 -5.35 -7.02 -20.09
C ARG A 184 -6.50 -6.09 -20.43
N ASN A 185 -6.62 -4.95 -19.75
CA ASN A 185 -7.62 -3.94 -20.08
C ASN A 185 -7.45 -3.43 -21.52
N ALA A 186 -6.21 -3.22 -21.98
CA ALA A 186 -5.96 -2.83 -23.37
C ALA A 186 -6.47 -3.87 -24.39
N ILE A 187 -6.37 -5.17 -24.08
CA ILE A 187 -6.91 -6.24 -24.92
C ILE A 187 -8.43 -6.27 -24.84
N VAL A 188 -9.02 -6.25 -23.64
CA VAL A 188 -10.47 -6.34 -23.42
C VAL A 188 -11.23 -5.21 -24.12
N PHE A 189 -10.67 -4.01 -24.17
CA PHE A 189 -11.29 -2.84 -24.79
C PHE A 189 -10.74 -2.53 -26.19
N ALA A 190 -10.25 -3.55 -26.91
CA ALA A 190 -9.87 -3.41 -28.31
C ALA A 190 -11.09 -3.14 -29.21
N ALA A 191 -10.90 -2.34 -30.27
CA ALA A 191 -11.98 -1.86 -31.14
C ALA A 191 -12.30 -2.84 -32.29
N PHE A 192 -12.59 -4.10 -31.97
CA PHE A 192 -13.01 -5.11 -32.96
C PHE A 192 -14.47 -4.93 -33.43
N SER A 193 -15.24 -4.07 -32.76
CA SER A 193 -16.66 -3.87 -33.01
C SER A 193 -16.97 -3.41 -34.44
N SER A 194 -16.20 -2.48 -35.01
CA SER A 194 -16.47 -1.98 -36.37
C SER A 194 -16.25 -3.06 -37.45
N VAL A 195 -15.34 -4.01 -37.21
CA VAL A 195 -15.11 -5.14 -38.14
C VAL A 195 -16.29 -6.10 -38.12
N ILE A 196 -16.75 -6.46 -36.91
CA ILE A 196 -17.91 -7.35 -36.73
C ILE A 196 -19.17 -6.67 -37.29
N ASN A 197 -19.40 -5.40 -36.94
CA ASN A 197 -20.56 -4.65 -37.42
C ASN A 197 -20.55 -4.50 -38.95
N GLY A 198 -19.40 -4.15 -39.54
CA GLY A 198 -19.28 -4.07 -41.01
C GLY A 198 -19.55 -5.40 -41.69
N PHE A 199 -19.17 -6.53 -41.07
CA PHE A 199 -19.43 -7.87 -41.63
C PHE A 199 -20.92 -8.24 -41.52
N LEU A 200 -21.53 -8.02 -40.36
CA LEU A 200 -22.97 -8.26 -40.16
C LEU A 200 -23.81 -7.37 -41.07
N SER A 201 -23.40 -6.12 -41.25
CA SER A 201 -24.00 -5.17 -42.18
C SER A 201 -23.93 -5.66 -43.62
N TRP A 202 -22.77 -6.10 -44.09
CA TRP A 202 -22.61 -6.65 -45.42
C TRP A 202 -23.51 -7.87 -45.65
N LEU A 203 -23.60 -8.76 -44.65
CA LEU A 203 -24.45 -9.94 -44.70
C LEU A 203 -25.94 -9.57 -44.84
N VAL A 204 -26.39 -8.56 -44.10
CA VAL A 204 -27.78 -8.08 -44.15
C VAL A 204 -28.06 -7.30 -45.43
N GLY A 205 -27.06 -6.65 -46.02
CA GLY A 205 -27.18 -5.97 -47.32
C GLY A 205 -27.43 -6.88 -48.53
N HIS A 206 -27.39 -8.21 -48.36
CA HIS A 206 -27.75 -9.20 -49.40
C HIS A 206 -29.19 -9.73 -49.26
N VAL A 207 -29.93 -9.28 -48.24
CA VAL A 207 -31.35 -9.64 -48.07
C VAL A 207 -32.14 -9.03 -49.22
N PRO A 208 -32.97 -9.81 -49.94
CA PRO A 208 -33.73 -9.30 -51.07
C PRO A 208 -34.78 -8.28 -50.59
N ASP A 209 -35.07 -7.28 -51.43
CA ASP A 209 -36.08 -6.24 -51.17
C ASP A 209 -37.51 -6.78 -51.02
N SER A 210 -37.74 -8.07 -51.33
CA SER A 210 -38.99 -8.79 -51.12
C SER A 210 -39.24 -9.21 -49.67
N ALA A 211 -38.27 -8.99 -48.78
CA ALA A 211 -38.40 -9.29 -47.36
C ALA A 211 -39.41 -8.35 -46.66
N PRO A 212 -40.15 -8.83 -45.64
CA PRO A 212 -41.22 -8.05 -45.00
C PRO A 212 -40.73 -6.93 -44.06
N LEU A 213 -39.44 -6.90 -43.72
CA LEU A 213 -38.82 -5.93 -42.82
C LEU A 213 -37.75 -5.13 -43.56
N ALA A 214 -37.51 -3.89 -43.12
CA ALA A 214 -36.45 -3.05 -43.67
C ALA A 214 -35.05 -3.63 -43.34
N ILE A 215 -34.06 -3.34 -44.18
CA ILE A 215 -32.70 -3.90 -44.07
C ILE A 215 -32.07 -3.55 -42.70
N TRP A 216 -32.28 -2.33 -42.20
CA TRP A 216 -31.77 -1.92 -40.88
C TRP A 216 -32.42 -2.68 -39.71
N GLN A 217 -33.66 -3.16 -39.86
CA GLN A 217 -34.35 -3.94 -38.81
C GLN A 217 -33.70 -5.31 -38.64
N TYR A 218 -33.31 -5.97 -39.74
CA TYR A 218 -32.57 -7.23 -39.69
C TYR A 218 -31.21 -7.10 -39.02
N LEU A 219 -30.52 -5.97 -39.21
CA LEU A 219 -29.25 -5.69 -38.55
C LEU A 219 -29.39 -5.72 -37.02
N TYR A 220 -30.37 -5.00 -36.46
CA TYR A 220 -30.62 -4.98 -35.02
C TYR A 220 -31.13 -6.31 -34.48
N LEU A 221 -31.94 -7.05 -35.25
CA LEU A 221 -32.39 -8.39 -34.86
C LEU A 221 -31.22 -9.38 -34.73
N ILE A 222 -30.29 -9.38 -35.68
CA ILE A 222 -29.12 -10.28 -35.66
C ILE A 222 -28.15 -9.88 -34.54
N VAL A 223 -27.77 -8.60 -34.48
CA VAL A 223 -26.85 -8.09 -33.45
C VAL A 223 -27.43 -8.28 -32.05
N GLY A 224 -28.70 -7.94 -31.86
CA GLY A 224 -29.40 -8.10 -30.59
C GLY A 224 -29.54 -9.56 -30.16
N SER A 225 -29.80 -10.48 -31.09
CA SER A 225 -29.96 -11.91 -30.79
C SER A 225 -28.63 -12.55 -30.38
N ILE A 226 -27.54 -12.25 -31.12
CA ILE A 226 -26.20 -12.73 -30.78
C ILE A 226 -25.77 -12.20 -29.41
N SER A 227 -26.04 -10.91 -29.14
CA SER A 227 -25.69 -10.27 -27.87
C SER A 227 -26.52 -10.80 -26.69
N ALA A 228 -27.80 -11.08 -26.90
CA ALA A 228 -28.68 -11.68 -25.89
C ALA A 228 -28.24 -13.10 -25.54
N LEU A 229 -27.96 -13.94 -26.56
CA LEU A 229 -27.45 -15.30 -26.36
C LEU A 229 -26.12 -15.29 -25.60
N TRP A 230 -25.19 -14.42 -25.99
CA TRP A 230 -23.93 -14.26 -25.29
C TRP A 230 -24.12 -13.79 -23.84
N SER A 231 -25.03 -12.84 -23.60
CA SER A 231 -25.31 -12.36 -22.24
C SER A 231 -25.86 -13.47 -21.34
N ILE A 232 -26.69 -14.38 -21.87
CA ILE A 232 -27.16 -15.58 -21.13
C ILE A 232 -25.97 -16.49 -20.78
N ILE A 233 -25.06 -16.73 -21.72
CA ILE A 233 -23.82 -17.50 -21.47
C ILE A 233 -22.97 -16.80 -20.41
N ALA A 234 -22.81 -15.48 -20.49
CA ALA A 234 -22.04 -14.69 -19.52
C ALA A 234 -22.69 -14.71 -18.13
N ILE A 235 -24.02 -14.77 -17.99
CA ILE A 235 -24.68 -14.94 -16.69
C ILE A 235 -24.32 -16.29 -16.05
N MET A 236 -24.25 -17.36 -16.85
CA MET A 236 -23.99 -18.71 -16.35
C MET A 236 -22.51 -18.97 -16.06
N PHE A 237 -21.61 -18.47 -16.91
CA PHE A 237 -20.19 -18.84 -16.87
C PHE A 237 -19.25 -17.76 -16.33
N LEU A 238 -19.64 -16.48 -16.25
CA LEU A 238 -18.70 -15.43 -15.80
C LEU A 238 -18.55 -15.47 -14.26
N PRO A 239 -17.34 -15.75 -13.71
CA PRO A 239 -17.15 -15.85 -12.27
C PRO A 239 -16.94 -14.48 -11.63
N ASP A 240 -17.53 -14.27 -10.46
CA ASP A 240 -17.42 -13.01 -9.69
C ASP A 240 -16.05 -12.84 -8.99
N SER A 241 -15.46 -13.95 -8.55
CA SER A 241 -14.23 -13.95 -7.74
C SER A 241 -13.41 -15.21 -8.02
N PRO A 242 -12.09 -15.21 -7.74
CA PRO A 242 -11.25 -16.41 -7.87
C PRO A 242 -11.74 -17.57 -6.99
N MET A 243 -12.54 -17.31 -5.95
CA MET A 243 -13.14 -18.33 -5.09
C MET A 243 -14.28 -19.08 -5.77
N ASN A 244 -15.07 -18.37 -6.59
CA ASN A 244 -16.24 -18.92 -7.29
C ASN A 244 -15.91 -19.31 -8.74
N ALA A 245 -14.64 -19.32 -9.12
CA ALA A 245 -14.21 -19.68 -10.48
C ALA A 245 -14.43 -21.17 -10.73
N PHE A 246 -15.37 -21.49 -11.63
CA PHE A 246 -15.74 -22.87 -11.99
C PHE A 246 -14.60 -23.64 -12.69
N PHE A 247 -13.66 -22.93 -13.33
CA PHE A 247 -12.56 -23.52 -14.10
C PHE A 247 -11.27 -23.76 -13.28
N LEU A 248 -11.20 -23.26 -12.04
CA LEU A 248 -10.04 -23.43 -11.16
C LEU A 248 -10.25 -24.62 -10.23
N THR A 249 -9.20 -25.42 -10.01
CA THR A 249 -9.20 -26.45 -8.96
C THR A 249 -9.07 -25.80 -7.57
N ASP A 250 -9.44 -26.49 -6.49
CA ASP A 250 -9.39 -25.90 -5.15
C ASP A 250 -7.96 -25.48 -4.73
N GLN A 251 -6.95 -26.21 -5.20
CA GLN A 251 -5.54 -25.81 -5.06
C GLN A 251 -5.22 -24.52 -5.86
N GLU A 252 -5.69 -24.40 -7.10
CA GLU A 252 -5.49 -23.21 -7.93
C GLU A 252 -6.23 -21.98 -7.37
N LYS A 253 -7.43 -22.17 -6.80
CA LYS A 253 -8.19 -21.12 -6.11
C LYS A 253 -7.43 -20.60 -4.90
N TYR A 254 -6.87 -21.50 -4.08
CA TYR A 254 -6.03 -21.12 -2.94
C TYR A 254 -4.83 -20.27 -3.39
N TYR A 255 -4.09 -20.71 -4.42
CA TYR A 255 -2.97 -19.93 -4.95
C TYR A 255 -3.38 -18.58 -5.55
N ALA A 256 -4.52 -18.52 -6.26
CA ALA A 256 -5.04 -17.26 -6.80
C ALA A 256 -5.34 -16.26 -5.68
N VAL A 257 -6.00 -16.69 -4.60
CA VAL A 257 -6.35 -15.84 -3.45
C VAL A 257 -5.09 -15.43 -2.67
N GLN A 258 -4.16 -16.35 -2.42
CA GLN A 258 -2.89 -16.08 -1.73
C GLN A 258 -2.08 -14.99 -2.48
N ARG A 259 -1.99 -15.14 -3.80
CA ARG A 259 -1.29 -14.22 -4.70
C ARG A 259 -1.89 -12.80 -4.72
N LEU A 260 -3.22 -12.69 -4.63
CA LEU A 260 -3.94 -11.42 -4.53
C LEU A 260 -3.75 -10.80 -3.14
N ALA A 261 -3.77 -11.61 -2.07
CA ALA A 261 -3.56 -11.15 -0.69
C ALA A 261 -2.16 -10.54 -0.48
N GLU A 262 -1.11 -11.15 -1.06
CA GLU A 262 0.27 -10.61 -1.03
C GLU A 262 0.38 -9.20 -1.63
N ASN A 263 -0.47 -8.85 -2.60
CA ASN A 263 -0.41 -7.57 -3.30
C ASN A 263 -1.08 -6.41 -2.53
N ARG A 264 -1.61 -6.67 -1.32
CA ARG A 264 -2.39 -5.70 -0.52
C ARG A 264 -3.46 -4.99 -1.36
N THR A 265 -4.00 -5.68 -2.37
CA THR A 265 -5.10 -5.17 -3.20
C THR A 265 -6.42 -5.13 -2.40
N GLY A 266 -6.45 -5.74 -1.22
CA GLY A 266 -7.57 -5.78 -0.29
C GLY A 266 -7.68 -4.64 0.74
N ILE A 267 -6.99 -3.50 0.60
CA ILE A 267 -7.39 -2.29 1.36
C ILE A 267 -8.50 -1.57 0.57
N ILE A 268 -9.63 -2.25 0.34
CA ILE A 268 -10.88 -1.54 0.07
C ILE A 268 -11.30 -0.97 1.41
N ASN A 269 -10.80 0.21 1.76
CA ASN A 269 -11.37 0.98 2.85
C ASN A 269 -12.80 1.34 2.43
N LYS A 270 -13.77 0.63 3.01
CA LYS A 270 -15.20 0.94 2.87
C LYS A 270 -15.58 2.25 3.58
N GLU A 271 -14.68 2.79 4.39
CA GLU A 271 -14.88 4.07 5.07
C GLU A 271 -14.67 5.24 4.10
N TRP A 272 -15.74 6.02 3.91
CA TRP A 272 -15.72 7.25 3.12
C TRP A 272 -15.06 8.39 3.90
N LYS A 273 -13.93 8.90 3.41
CA LYS A 273 -13.23 10.03 4.03
C LYS A 273 -13.57 11.34 3.34
N TRP A 274 -14.37 12.19 3.99
CA TRP A 274 -14.80 13.48 3.42
C TRP A 274 -13.63 14.41 3.07
N ASN A 275 -12.57 14.42 3.87
CA ASN A 275 -11.36 15.21 3.59
C ASN A 275 -10.71 14.82 2.25
N GLN A 276 -10.69 13.52 1.90
CA GLN A 276 -10.17 13.05 0.62
C GLN A 276 -11.08 13.41 -0.55
N ALA A 277 -12.40 13.41 -0.32
CA ALA A 277 -13.37 13.83 -1.33
C ALA A 277 -13.21 15.33 -1.66
N LEU A 278 -13.07 16.17 -0.63
CA LEU A 278 -12.82 17.60 -0.80
C LEU A 278 -11.47 17.86 -1.47
N GLU A 279 -10.43 17.09 -1.10
CA GLU A 279 -9.12 17.15 -1.74
C GLU A 279 -9.19 16.82 -3.23
N ALA A 280 -9.93 15.77 -3.62
CA ALA A 280 -10.14 15.40 -5.03
C ALA A 280 -10.81 16.53 -5.83
N ALA A 281 -11.78 17.21 -5.21
CA ALA A 281 -12.56 18.29 -5.84
C ALA A 281 -11.78 19.60 -5.98
N ILE A 282 -10.82 19.90 -5.09
CA ILE A 282 -10.00 21.12 -5.17
C ILE A 282 -8.74 20.89 -6.03
N ASP A 283 -8.37 19.64 -6.32
CA ASP A 283 -7.14 19.32 -7.05
C ASP A 283 -7.18 19.85 -8.50
N PRO A 284 -6.32 20.82 -8.88
CA PRO A 284 -6.29 21.35 -10.24
C PRO A 284 -5.91 20.28 -11.27
N LYS A 285 -5.23 19.20 -10.87
CA LYS A 285 -4.92 18.06 -11.75
C LYS A 285 -6.20 17.37 -12.23
N THR A 286 -7.18 17.21 -11.35
CA THR A 286 -8.48 16.59 -11.68
C THR A 286 -9.23 17.43 -12.71
N TRP A 287 -9.27 18.74 -12.54
CA TRP A 287 -9.96 19.64 -13.48
C TRP A 287 -9.25 19.77 -14.83
N ILE A 288 -7.91 19.73 -14.87
CA ILE A 288 -7.18 19.71 -16.14
C ILE A 288 -7.43 18.39 -16.88
N LEU A 289 -7.45 17.25 -16.16
CA LEU A 289 -7.79 15.96 -16.78
C LEU A 289 -9.26 15.92 -17.23
N TYR A 290 -10.19 16.49 -16.46
CA TYR A 290 -11.59 16.66 -16.87
C TYR A 290 -11.72 17.53 -18.13
N ALA A 291 -11.02 18.68 -18.15
CA ALA A 291 -11.00 19.58 -19.29
C ALA A 291 -10.30 19.00 -20.51
N LEU A 292 -9.36 18.07 -20.33
CA LEU A 292 -8.72 17.30 -21.39
C LEU A 292 -9.66 16.24 -21.97
N HIS A 293 -10.44 15.58 -21.10
CA HIS A 293 -11.46 14.61 -21.50
C HIS A 293 -12.50 15.25 -22.41
N GLN A 294 -12.98 16.46 -22.10
CA GLN A 294 -14.02 17.14 -22.88
C GLN A 294 -13.74 17.18 -24.39
N PRO A 295 -12.65 17.78 -24.89
CA PRO A 295 -12.36 17.84 -26.31
C PRO A 295 -12.01 16.47 -26.90
N LEU A 296 -11.33 15.57 -26.17
CA LEU A 296 -11.06 14.21 -26.66
C LEU A 296 -12.36 13.45 -26.92
N ASP A 297 -13.26 13.45 -25.94
CA ASP A 297 -14.56 12.78 -25.98
C ASP A 297 -15.56 13.51 -26.90
N LEU A 298 -15.36 14.81 -27.16
CA LEU A 298 -16.12 15.59 -28.16
C LEU A 298 -15.69 15.22 -29.59
N THR A 299 -14.42 14.88 -29.82
CA THR A 299 -13.90 14.35 -31.09
C THR A 299 -14.12 12.85 -31.30
N ASP A 300 -13.89 12.05 -30.26
CA ASP A 300 -14.16 10.60 -30.21
C ASP A 300 -15.67 10.32 -30.25
N GLY A 301 -16.44 11.29 -29.74
CA GLY A 301 -17.80 11.09 -29.31
C GLY A 301 -18.68 10.40 -30.32
N ILE A 302 -19.83 9.96 -29.80
CA ILE A 302 -20.91 9.34 -30.55
C ILE A 302 -21.13 10.02 -31.92
N GLY A 303 -20.81 11.31 -32.10
CA GLY A 303 -20.68 11.98 -33.40
C GLY A 303 -19.91 11.21 -34.49
N LEU A 304 -18.61 10.94 -34.34
CA LEU A 304 -17.88 10.25 -35.41
C LEU A 304 -18.38 8.81 -35.59
N THR A 305 -18.67 8.10 -34.50
CA THR A 305 -19.15 6.71 -34.55
C THR A 305 -20.60 6.57 -35.06
N THR A 306 -21.43 7.61 -34.95
CA THR A 306 -22.85 7.66 -35.41
C THR A 306 -22.95 8.21 -36.82
N PHE A 307 -22.06 9.13 -37.21
CA PHE A 307 -22.06 9.71 -38.55
C PHE A 307 -21.06 9.06 -39.51
N SER A 308 -20.20 8.12 -39.08
CA SER A 308 -19.18 7.54 -39.96
C SER A 308 -19.74 6.87 -41.21
N GLY A 309 -20.81 6.09 -41.03
CA GLY A 309 -21.56 5.50 -42.12
C GLY A 309 -22.07 6.55 -43.10
N ILE A 310 -22.80 7.54 -42.58
CA ILE A 310 -23.34 8.65 -43.36
C ILE A 310 -22.24 9.45 -44.08
N ILE A 311 -21.10 9.68 -43.44
CA ILE A 311 -19.97 10.43 -44.02
C ILE A 311 -19.39 9.66 -45.22
N ILE A 312 -19.20 8.34 -45.10
CA ILE A 312 -18.67 7.52 -46.19
C ILE A 312 -19.70 7.38 -47.31
N ASP A 313 -20.99 7.23 -46.97
CA ASP A 313 -22.07 7.15 -47.96
C ASP A 313 -22.18 8.42 -48.80
N ASN A 314 -22.05 9.58 -48.15
CA ASN A 314 -22.01 10.91 -48.79
C ASN A 314 -20.84 11.12 -49.78
N LEU A 315 -19.89 10.18 -49.87
CA LEU A 315 -18.83 10.18 -50.89
C LEU A 315 -19.27 9.51 -52.21
N GLY A 316 -20.49 8.97 -52.28
CA GLY A 316 -21.08 8.38 -53.49
C GLY A 316 -20.93 6.86 -53.59
N PHE A 317 -20.70 6.17 -52.47
CA PHE A 317 -20.68 4.70 -52.42
C PHE A 317 -22.09 4.13 -52.18
N SER A 318 -22.31 2.87 -52.55
CA SER A 318 -23.54 2.16 -52.18
C SER A 318 -23.50 1.74 -50.71
N ALA A 319 -24.67 1.61 -50.06
CA ALA A 319 -24.79 1.20 -48.65
C ALA A 319 -23.95 -0.05 -48.27
N VAL A 320 -23.90 -1.04 -49.15
CA VAL A 320 -23.11 -2.27 -48.97
C VAL A 320 -21.60 -1.98 -49.02
N ASN A 321 -21.15 -1.17 -49.97
CA ASN A 321 -19.74 -0.79 -50.11
C ASN A 321 -19.30 0.15 -48.98
N THR A 322 -20.14 1.11 -48.60
CA THR A 322 -19.97 2.00 -47.45
C THR A 322 -19.74 1.19 -46.16
N SER A 323 -20.51 0.11 -45.97
CA SER A 323 -20.37 -0.78 -44.81
C SER A 323 -19.06 -1.56 -44.79
N LEU A 324 -18.54 -1.97 -45.96
CA LEU A 324 -17.20 -2.58 -46.07
C LEU A 324 -16.09 -1.58 -45.74
N LEU A 325 -16.22 -0.34 -46.25
CA LEU A 325 -15.25 0.73 -46.04
C LEU A 325 -15.23 1.24 -44.58
N ASN A 326 -16.24 0.87 -43.78
CA ASN A 326 -16.21 1.06 -42.34
C ASN A 326 -15.34 0.03 -41.59
N MET A 327 -15.05 -1.16 -42.12
CA MET A 327 -14.24 -2.16 -41.41
C MET A 327 -12.80 -1.69 -41.08
N PRO A 328 -12.05 -1.06 -42.02
CA PRO A 328 -10.70 -0.59 -41.74
C PRO A 328 -10.62 0.44 -40.59
N THR A 329 -11.69 1.17 -40.31
CA THR A 329 -11.73 2.16 -39.23
C THR A 329 -11.49 1.52 -37.86
N GLY A 330 -12.04 0.32 -37.61
CA GLY A 330 -11.83 -0.44 -36.38
C GLY A 330 -10.41 -1.02 -36.28
N ILE A 331 -9.85 -1.45 -37.42
CA ILE A 331 -8.47 -1.95 -37.51
C ILE A 331 -7.48 -0.82 -37.18
N MET A 332 -7.67 0.37 -37.76
CA MET A 332 -6.84 1.55 -37.49
C MET A 332 -6.91 1.99 -36.04
N SER A 333 -8.11 1.99 -35.45
CA SER A 333 -8.33 2.30 -34.02
C SER A 333 -7.59 1.30 -33.12
N THR A 334 -7.71 0.01 -33.42
CA THR A 334 -7.07 -1.07 -32.66
C THR A 334 -5.55 -1.02 -32.78
N LEU A 335 -5.02 -0.84 -34.00
CA LEU A 335 -3.58 -0.73 -34.24
C LEU A 335 -2.99 0.49 -33.52
N ALA A 336 -3.65 1.65 -33.60
CA ALA A 336 -3.24 2.85 -32.89
C ALA A 336 -3.19 2.61 -31.37
N ALA A 337 -4.22 1.96 -30.79
CA ALA A 337 -4.23 1.63 -29.36
C ALA A 337 -3.04 0.76 -28.95
N PHE A 338 -2.73 -0.30 -29.70
CA PHE A 338 -1.59 -1.18 -29.39
C PHE A 338 -0.24 -0.46 -29.53
N VAL A 339 -0.03 0.27 -30.63
CA VAL A 339 1.23 0.97 -30.91
C VAL A 339 1.51 2.04 -29.84
N PHE A 340 0.53 2.88 -29.54
CA PHE A 340 0.71 3.96 -28.56
C PHE A 340 0.77 3.44 -27.11
N SER A 341 0.05 2.36 -26.79
CA SER A 341 0.18 1.70 -25.48
C SER A 341 1.56 1.06 -25.29
N TRP A 342 2.08 0.39 -26.32
CA TRP A 342 3.42 -0.17 -26.31
C TRP A 342 4.49 0.92 -26.16
N LEU A 343 4.34 2.03 -26.90
CA LEU A 343 5.25 3.18 -26.83
C LEU A 343 5.22 3.82 -25.43
N ALA A 344 4.03 3.99 -24.84
CA ALA A 344 3.85 4.50 -23.48
C ALA A 344 4.43 3.58 -22.39
N ALA A 345 4.43 2.26 -22.63
CA ALA A 345 5.05 1.28 -21.73
C ALA A 345 6.58 1.30 -21.81
N ARG A 346 7.15 1.48 -23.02
CA ARG A 346 8.61 1.50 -23.24
C ARG A 346 9.26 2.83 -22.83
N TRP A 347 8.57 3.95 -23.02
CA TRP A 347 9.05 5.29 -22.62
C TRP A 347 8.53 5.70 -21.24
N THR A 348 9.14 5.13 -20.20
CA THR A 348 8.82 5.45 -18.80
C THR A 348 9.01 6.95 -18.50
N GLY A 349 8.03 7.55 -17.83
CA GLY A 349 8.05 8.98 -17.46
C GLY A 349 7.71 9.98 -18.57
N ARG A 350 7.45 9.53 -19.81
CA ARG A 350 7.15 10.41 -20.97
C ARG A 350 5.75 10.21 -21.57
N ARG A 351 4.81 9.63 -20.81
CA ARG A 351 3.45 9.33 -21.29
C ARG A 351 2.72 10.54 -21.89
N CYS A 352 2.89 11.74 -21.31
CA CYS A 352 2.29 12.97 -21.85
C CYS A 352 2.78 13.31 -23.28
N LEU A 353 4.05 13.04 -23.57
CA LEU A 353 4.62 13.25 -24.92
C LEU A 353 4.07 12.23 -25.91
N VAL A 354 3.90 10.97 -25.47
CA VAL A 354 3.29 9.92 -26.31
C VAL A 354 1.86 10.31 -26.68
N THR A 355 1.05 10.82 -25.73
CA THR A 355 -0.30 11.31 -26.01
C THR A 355 -0.29 12.48 -27.00
N MET A 356 0.62 13.45 -26.84
CA MET A 356 0.73 14.58 -27.78
C MET A 356 1.05 14.11 -29.20
N ILE A 357 2.00 13.18 -29.36
CA ILE A 357 2.36 12.59 -30.66
C ILE A 357 1.15 11.85 -31.25
N ALA A 358 0.40 11.14 -30.42
CA ALA A 358 -0.76 10.37 -30.85
C ALA A 358 -1.91 11.28 -31.34
N CYS A 359 -2.09 12.48 -30.75
CA CYS A 359 -3.05 13.48 -31.23
C CYS A 359 -2.68 14.12 -32.57
N CYS A 360 -1.40 14.07 -33.00
CA CYS A 360 -1.00 14.65 -34.28
C CYS A 360 -1.61 13.92 -35.49
N LEU A 361 -1.82 12.60 -35.40
CA LEU A 361 -2.36 11.81 -36.51
C LEU A 361 -3.84 12.17 -36.82
N PRO A 362 -4.76 12.28 -35.83
CA PRO A 362 -6.11 12.77 -36.07
C PRO A 362 -6.18 14.24 -36.51
N ILE A 363 -5.23 15.09 -36.10
CA ILE A 363 -5.12 16.48 -36.60
C ILE A 363 -4.84 16.48 -38.10
N ILE A 364 -3.91 15.64 -38.56
CA ILE A 364 -3.64 15.49 -39.99
C ILE A 364 -4.87 14.92 -40.70
N GLY A 365 -5.54 13.91 -40.14
CA GLY A 365 -6.76 13.33 -40.70
C GLY A 365 -7.89 14.35 -40.89
N SER A 366 -8.21 15.12 -39.84
CA SER A 366 -9.23 16.18 -39.89
C SER A 366 -8.85 17.31 -40.85
N ALA A 367 -7.59 17.73 -40.88
CA ALA A 367 -7.11 18.73 -41.83
C ALA A 367 -7.18 18.26 -43.29
N LEU A 368 -6.90 16.98 -43.56
CA LEU A 368 -7.03 16.39 -44.89
C LEU A 368 -8.50 16.36 -45.34
N VAL A 369 -9.42 15.87 -44.50
CA VAL A 369 -10.85 15.83 -44.84
C VAL A 369 -11.44 17.22 -45.06
N TYR A 370 -10.97 18.22 -44.30
CA TYR A 370 -11.40 19.61 -44.46
C TYR A 370 -10.83 20.28 -45.72
N SER A 371 -9.56 20.05 -46.04
CA SER A 371 -8.86 20.81 -47.10
C SER A 371 -8.99 20.19 -48.49
N LEU A 372 -9.24 18.87 -48.58
CA LEU A 372 -9.31 18.19 -49.87
C LEU A 372 -10.72 18.32 -50.50
N PRO A 373 -10.79 18.61 -51.82
CA PRO A 373 -12.06 18.58 -52.54
C PRO A 373 -12.61 17.15 -52.60
N ARG A 374 -13.94 17.03 -52.56
CA ARG A 374 -14.68 15.74 -52.60
C ARG A 374 -14.42 14.89 -53.82
N THR A 375 -13.87 15.48 -54.88
CA THR A 375 -13.44 14.77 -56.09
C THR A 375 -12.27 13.83 -55.83
N ASN A 376 -11.46 14.08 -54.79
CA ASN A 376 -10.36 13.21 -54.40
C ASN A 376 -10.79 12.20 -53.32
N ILE A 377 -11.57 11.21 -53.74
CA ILE A 377 -12.16 10.16 -52.88
C ILE A 377 -11.06 9.43 -52.08
N GLY A 378 -9.93 9.10 -52.71
CA GLY A 378 -8.81 8.41 -52.05
C GLY A 378 -8.20 9.24 -50.91
N GLY A 379 -7.98 10.54 -51.14
CA GLY A 379 -7.46 11.45 -50.12
C GLY A 379 -8.42 11.64 -48.94
N GLN A 380 -9.73 11.71 -49.21
CA GLN A 380 -10.74 11.82 -48.15
C GLN A 380 -10.84 10.53 -47.32
N MET A 381 -10.73 9.36 -47.94
CA MET A 381 -10.69 8.08 -47.22
C MET A 381 -9.46 7.93 -46.33
N VAL A 382 -8.28 8.30 -46.81
CA VAL A 382 -7.06 8.33 -45.99
C VAL A 382 -7.23 9.29 -44.81
N GLY A 383 -7.85 10.46 -45.03
CA GLY A 383 -8.17 11.40 -43.96
C GLY A 383 -9.09 10.81 -42.90
N ILE A 384 -10.16 10.12 -43.30
CA ILE A 384 -11.09 9.40 -42.40
C ILE A 384 -10.35 8.32 -41.62
N TYR A 385 -9.53 7.48 -42.27
CA TYR A 385 -8.79 6.42 -41.57
C TYR A 385 -7.75 6.96 -40.58
N LEU A 386 -7.09 8.08 -40.89
CA LEU A 386 -6.20 8.75 -39.94
C LEU A 386 -6.97 9.35 -38.77
N LEU A 387 -8.18 9.85 -38.98
CA LEU A 387 -9.04 10.34 -37.92
C LEU A 387 -9.30 9.27 -36.87
N TYR A 388 -9.56 8.03 -37.29
CA TYR A 388 -9.79 6.87 -36.40
C TYR A 388 -8.58 6.43 -35.56
N THR A 389 -7.39 6.98 -35.82
CA THR A 389 -6.24 6.78 -34.92
C THR A 389 -6.41 7.50 -33.57
N TYR A 390 -7.50 8.26 -33.38
CA TYR A 390 -7.86 8.92 -32.12
C TYR A 390 -7.96 7.95 -30.93
N PHE A 391 -8.24 6.67 -31.18
CA PHE A 391 -8.34 5.68 -30.12
C PHE A 391 -6.98 5.46 -29.43
N GLY A 392 -5.86 5.78 -30.11
CA GLY A 392 -4.51 5.79 -29.55
C GLY A 392 -4.32 6.77 -28.38
N PRO A 393 -4.48 8.09 -28.57
CA PRO A 393 -4.42 9.06 -27.46
C PRO A 393 -5.50 8.78 -26.42
N TYR A 394 -6.70 8.33 -26.82
CA TYR A 394 -7.73 7.88 -25.89
C TYR A 394 -7.23 6.73 -25.02
N VAL A 395 -6.52 5.72 -25.52
CA VAL A 395 -6.02 4.61 -24.66
C VAL A 395 -4.88 5.03 -23.73
N VAL A 396 -3.98 5.90 -24.20
CA VAL A 396 -2.85 6.34 -23.38
C VAL A 396 -3.26 7.35 -22.31
N ALA A 397 -4.23 8.22 -22.61
CA ALA A 397 -4.76 9.23 -21.69
C ALA A 397 -5.96 8.74 -20.85
N ASN A 398 -6.92 8.03 -21.48
CA ASN A 398 -8.28 7.78 -20.98
C ASN A 398 -8.71 6.30 -20.79
N ASN A 399 -8.42 5.37 -21.70
CA ASN A 399 -9.18 4.10 -21.80
C ASN A 399 -8.94 3.12 -20.62
N PRO A 400 -9.96 2.29 -20.34
CA PRO A 400 -11.06 2.61 -19.46
C PRO A 400 -10.68 2.11 -18.08
N GLY A 401 -10.14 3.04 -17.33
CA GLY A 401 -9.46 2.70 -16.10
C GLY A 401 -8.26 3.59 -15.88
N ILE A 402 -8.39 4.88 -16.17
CA ILE A 402 -7.73 5.85 -15.32
C ILE A 402 -6.20 5.69 -15.30
N SER A 403 -5.52 5.35 -16.39
CA SER A 403 -4.08 5.01 -16.29
C SER A 403 -3.26 6.19 -15.78
N MET A 404 -3.55 7.40 -16.25
CA MET A 404 -2.88 8.62 -15.78
C MET A 404 -3.40 9.09 -14.41
N ALA A 405 -4.71 9.10 -14.17
CA ALA A 405 -5.25 9.52 -12.86
C ALA A 405 -5.01 8.46 -11.74
N GLN A 406 -5.00 7.15 -12.03
CA GLN A 406 -4.64 6.06 -11.09
C GLN A 406 -3.18 6.15 -10.70
N ALA A 407 -2.31 6.47 -11.66
CA ALA A 407 -0.88 6.56 -11.43
C ALA A 407 -0.48 7.85 -10.69
N ASN A 408 -1.25 8.94 -10.85
CA ASN A 408 -0.90 10.25 -10.29
C ASN A 408 -1.68 10.63 -9.03
N THR A 409 -2.72 9.88 -8.65
CA THR A 409 -3.53 10.14 -7.46
C THR A 409 -3.41 8.98 -6.47
N ALA A 410 -3.17 9.27 -5.20
CA ALA A 410 -3.23 8.32 -4.08
C ALA A 410 -4.54 8.44 -3.29
N GLY A 411 -4.89 7.40 -2.53
CA GLY A 411 -6.08 7.37 -1.67
C GLY A 411 -7.32 6.76 -2.35
N HIS A 412 -8.06 5.92 -1.62
CA HIS A 412 -9.22 5.19 -2.16
C HIS A 412 -10.39 6.13 -2.46
N THR A 413 -10.83 6.94 -1.47
CA THR A 413 -11.94 7.89 -1.65
C THR A 413 -11.58 8.97 -2.68
N LYS A 414 -10.33 9.48 -2.66
CA LYS A 414 -9.84 10.48 -3.64
C LYS A 414 -9.91 9.95 -5.07
N LYS A 415 -9.47 8.70 -5.29
CA LYS A 415 -9.56 8.03 -6.59
C LYS A 415 -11.00 7.86 -7.04
N THR A 416 -11.88 7.36 -6.17
CA THR A 416 -13.30 7.17 -6.51
C THR A 416 -13.95 8.49 -6.94
N VAL A 417 -13.76 9.58 -6.18
CA VAL A 417 -14.32 10.90 -6.54
C VAL A 417 -13.73 11.42 -7.84
N GLN A 418 -12.41 11.30 -8.04
CA GLN A 418 -11.77 11.69 -9.29
C GLN A 418 -12.35 10.90 -10.48
N TYR A 419 -12.62 9.61 -10.34
CA TYR A 419 -13.17 8.78 -11.43
C TYR A 419 -14.60 9.17 -11.76
N SER A 420 -15.41 9.48 -10.74
CA SER A 420 -16.76 9.99 -10.95
C SER A 420 -16.75 11.32 -11.73
N ILE A 421 -15.86 12.26 -11.38
CA ILE A 421 -15.72 13.53 -12.10
C ILE A 421 -15.29 13.30 -13.55
N LEU A 422 -14.29 12.45 -13.79
CA LEU A 422 -13.83 12.14 -15.15
C LEU A 422 -14.89 11.42 -15.99
N TYR A 423 -15.67 10.51 -15.38
CA TYR A 423 -16.76 9.83 -16.08
C TYR A 423 -17.90 10.79 -16.45
N ILE A 424 -18.26 11.73 -15.57
CA ILE A 424 -19.20 12.80 -15.92
C ILE A 424 -18.66 13.57 -17.13
N GLY A 425 -17.35 13.83 -17.16
CA GLY A 425 -16.71 14.43 -18.32
C GLY A 425 -16.91 13.62 -19.60
N TYR A 426 -16.62 12.32 -19.56
CA TYR A 426 -16.85 11.41 -20.68
C TYR A 426 -18.29 11.45 -21.19
N ALA A 427 -19.27 11.40 -20.29
CA ALA A 427 -20.68 11.40 -20.70
C ALA A 427 -21.13 12.76 -21.27
N VAL A 428 -20.62 13.88 -20.77
CA VAL A 428 -20.88 15.22 -21.33
C VAL A 428 -20.23 15.36 -22.71
N GLY A 429 -19.01 14.86 -22.91
CA GLY A 429 -18.36 14.85 -24.22
C GLY A 429 -19.17 14.08 -25.26
N ASN A 430 -19.65 12.89 -24.91
CA ASN A 430 -20.49 12.07 -25.79
C ASN A 430 -21.89 12.65 -26.05
N LEU A 431 -22.42 13.44 -25.12
CA LEU A 431 -23.65 14.20 -25.31
C LEU A 431 -23.46 15.33 -26.34
N ILE A 432 -22.33 16.04 -26.31
CA ILE A 432 -22.07 17.18 -27.21
C ILE A 432 -21.58 16.69 -28.59
N GLY A 433 -20.88 15.55 -28.66
CA GLY A 433 -20.32 14.96 -29.89
C GLY A 433 -21.26 14.96 -31.11
N PRO A 434 -22.40 14.23 -31.07
CA PRO A 434 -23.36 14.19 -32.18
C PRO A 434 -23.93 15.57 -32.56
N GLN A 435 -24.05 16.48 -31.58
CA GLN A 435 -24.62 17.81 -31.79
C GLN A 435 -23.70 18.73 -32.62
N THR A 436 -22.42 18.38 -32.77
CA THR A 436 -21.48 19.09 -33.66
C THR A 436 -21.80 18.87 -35.14
N PHE A 437 -22.43 17.74 -35.50
CA PHE A 437 -22.88 17.41 -36.84
C PHE A 437 -24.29 17.99 -37.07
N ARG A 438 -24.34 19.23 -37.60
CA ARG A 438 -25.60 19.92 -37.88
C ARG A 438 -26.19 19.48 -39.22
N ALA A 439 -27.49 19.16 -39.23
CA ALA A 439 -28.23 18.83 -40.44
C ALA A 439 -28.13 19.91 -41.53
N ASN A 440 -28.09 21.20 -41.15
CA ASN A 440 -27.95 22.32 -42.09
C ASN A 440 -26.60 22.35 -42.83
N GLN A 441 -25.64 21.53 -42.43
CA GLN A 441 -24.32 21.40 -43.04
C GLN A 441 -24.17 20.08 -43.81
N ALA A 442 -25.20 19.23 -43.85
CA ALA A 442 -25.21 18.04 -44.70
C ALA A 442 -25.13 18.47 -46.18
N PRO A 443 -24.45 17.70 -47.05
CA PRO A 443 -23.71 16.46 -46.79
C PRO A 443 -22.25 16.69 -46.36
N ALA A 444 -21.80 17.95 -46.30
CA ALA A 444 -20.40 18.34 -46.08
C ALA A 444 -19.91 18.20 -44.64
N TYR A 445 -20.79 18.44 -43.67
CA TYR A 445 -20.51 18.45 -42.23
C TYR A 445 -19.23 19.22 -41.85
N THR A 446 -18.95 20.32 -42.56
CA THR A 446 -17.69 21.09 -42.41
C THR A 446 -17.50 21.61 -40.99
N GLY A 447 -18.58 22.03 -40.31
CA GLY A 447 -18.53 22.46 -38.92
C GLY A 447 -18.13 21.34 -37.95
N GLY A 448 -18.53 20.10 -38.23
CA GLY A 448 -18.13 18.93 -37.44
C GLY A 448 -16.62 18.69 -37.53
N PHE A 449 -16.05 18.66 -38.73
CA PHE A 449 -14.60 18.48 -38.92
C PHE A 449 -13.76 19.65 -38.37
N ILE A 450 -14.24 20.89 -38.46
CA ILE A 450 -13.58 22.05 -37.84
C ILE A 450 -13.60 21.91 -36.31
N ALA A 451 -14.76 21.56 -35.73
CA ALA A 451 -14.87 21.34 -34.29
C ALA A 451 -13.89 20.24 -33.84
N MET A 452 -13.79 19.16 -34.62
CA MET A 452 -12.85 18.08 -34.35
C MET A 452 -11.38 18.54 -34.36
N LEU A 453 -10.98 19.29 -35.38
CA LEU A 453 -9.63 19.84 -35.48
C LEU A 453 -9.28 20.74 -34.28
N VAL A 454 -10.19 21.66 -33.94
CA VAL A 454 -10.02 22.58 -32.80
C VAL A 454 -9.90 21.82 -31.50
N CYS A 455 -10.75 20.80 -31.28
CA CYS A 455 -10.70 19.95 -30.10
C CYS A 455 -9.34 19.24 -29.97
N TYR A 456 -8.81 18.62 -31.02
CA TYR A 456 -7.49 17.97 -30.94
C TYR A 456 -6.36 18.97 -30.64
N CYS A 457 -6.40 20.18 -31.18
CA CYS A 457 -5.44 21.24 -30.85
C CYS A 457 -5.55 21.65 -29.36
N ILE A 458 -6.77 21.79 -28.83
CA ILE A 458 -7.00 22.06 -27.42
C ILE A 458 -6.47 20.90 -26.55
N CYS A 459 -6.67 19.64 -26.96
CA CYS A 459 -6.12 18.47 -26.27
C CYS A 459 -4.59 18.54 -26.15
N VAL A 460 -3.89 18.87 -27.25
CA VAL A 460 -2.43 19.01 -27.24
C VAL A 460 -1.99 20.15 -26.31
N ALA A 461 -2.68 21.29 -26.34
CA ALA A 461 -2.38 22.42 -25.47
C ALA A 461 -2.60 22.07 -23.99
N LEU A 462 -3.74 21.44 -23.64
CA LEU A 462 -4.04 21.00 -22.29
C LEU A 462 -3.07 19.93 -21.79
N MET A 463 -2.65 18.99 -22.66
CA MET A 463 -1.61 18.02 -22.32
C MET A 463 -0.26 18.68 -22.04
N ALA A 464 0.11 19.71 -22.81
CA ALA A 464 1.32 20.48 -22.54
C ALA A 464 1.23 21.21 -21.19
N VAL A 465 0.07 21.82 -20.88
CA VAL A 465 -0.19 22.46 -19.58
C VAL A 465 -0.11 21.45 -18.44
N TYR A 466 -0.72 20.28 -18.59
CA TYR A 466 -0.64 19.20 -17.61
C TYR A 466 0.81 18.75 -17.39
N TRP A 467 1.57 18.58 -18.48
CA TRP A 467 2.98 18.21 -18.40
C TRP A 467 3.82 19.26 -17.67
N ILE A 468 3.64 20.55 -18.00
CA ILE A 468 4.32 21.66 -17.32
C ILE A 468 3.94 21.69 -15.84
N LEU A 469 2.66 21.52 -15.50
CA LEU A 469 2.18 21.51 -14.13
C LEU A 469 2.79 20.35 -13.33
N VAL A 470 2.80 19.13 -13.87
CA VAL A 470 3.41 17.96 -13.24
C VAL A 470 4.92 18.13 -13.10
N VAL A 471 5.61 18.68 -14.10
CA VAL A 471 7.05 19.00 -14.00
C VAL A 471 7.30 20.07 -12.93
N LYS A 472 6.45 21.09 -12.84
CA LYS A 472 6.55 22.15 -11.82
C LYS A 472 6.27 21.60 -10.42
N LEU A 473 5.28 20.73 -10.26
CA LEU A 473 5.00 20.03 -9.00
C LEU A 473 6.15 19.10 -8.61
N ASN A 474 6.66 18.28 -9.52
CA ASN A 474 7.81 17.43 -9.27
C ASN A 474 9.07 18.26 -8.95
N ARG A 475 9.30 19.40 -9.61
CA ARG A 475 10.37 20.34 -9.27
C ARG A 475 10.17 21.02 -7.92
N ARG A 476 8.93 21.38 -7.55
CA ARG A 476 8.60 21.93 -6.22
C ARG A 476 8.85 20.90 -5.13
N LEU A 477 8.45 19.65 -5.34
CA LEU A 477 8.72 18.52 -4.46
C LEU A 477 10.23 18.27 -4.33
N LEU A 478 10.96 18.18 -5.45
CA LEU A 478 12.43 18.05 -5.45
C LEU A 478 13.15 19.26 -4.85
N GLY A 479 12.55 20.46 -4.93
CA GLY A 479 13.06 21.68 -4.31
C GLY A 479 12.82 21.75 -2.80
N HIS A 480 11.83 21.02 -2.27
CA HIS A 480 11.56 20.89 -0.84
C HIS A 480 12.23 19.63 -0.23
N VAL A 481 12.74 18.71 -1.04
CA VAL A 481 13.52 17.52 -0.63
C VAL A 481 15.04 17.80 -0.71
N ARG A 482 15.48 19.01 -0.35
CA ARG A 482 16.91 19.33 -0.23
C ARG A 482 17.22 20.05 1.07
N CYS A 483 16.96 19.39 2.18
CA CYS A 483 17.71 19.51 3.41
C CYS A 483 17.54 18.17 4.11
N THR A 484 18.48 17.24 3.90
CA THR A 484 18.73 16.22 4.93
C THR A 484 19.16 16.98 6.19
N GLU A 485 18.77 16.49 7.37
CA GLU A 485 19.04 17.15 8.66
C GLU A 485 20.55 17.31 8.97
N GLU A 486 21.42 16.77 8.12
CA GLU A 486 22.84 16.54 8.34
C GLU A 486 23.77 17.74 8.02
N LEU A 487 23.29 18.86 7.48
CA LEU A 487 24.15 20.03 7.14
C LEU A 487 23.59 21.38 7.63
N PRO A 488 24.42 22.32 8.13
CA PRO A 488 24.00 23.69 8.42
C PRO A 488 23.89 24.53 7.13
N LYS A 489 23.10 25.62 7.20
CA LYS A 489 22.75 26.63 6.16
C LYS A 489 23.07 26.30 4.69
N CYS A 490 22.04 26.26 3.85
CA CYS A 490 22.20 26.06 2.41
C CYS A 490 23.09 27.15 1.77
N HIS A 491 24.05 26.78 0.90
CA HIS A 491 24.98 27.73 0.25
C HIS A 491 24.26 28.90 -0.49
N ARG A 492 23.02 28.67 -0.96
CA ARG A 492 22.18 29.72 -1.55
C ARG A 492 21.64 30.71 -0.51
N CYS A 493 21.26 30.23 0.67
CA CYS A 493 20.74 31.01 1.79
C CYS A 493 21.84 31.90 2.37
N GLU A 494 23.05 31.36 2.45
CA GLU A 494 24.27 32.07 2.84
C GLU A 494 24.65 33.17 1.85
N ARG A 495 24.57 32.88 0.54
CA ARG A 495 24.86 33.89 -0.50
C ARG A 495 23.86 35.05 -0.52
N LEU A 496 22.62 34.81 -0.10
CA LEU A 496 21.53 35.80 -0.13
C LEU A 496 21.29 36.49 1.21
N GLY A 497 22.03 36.15 2.27
CA GLY A 497 21.88 36.76 3.59
C GLY A 497 20.52 36.50 4.25
N LEU A 498 19.83 35.41 3.91
CA LEU A 498 18.48 35.09 4.39
C LEU A 498 18.51 34.05 5.51
N HIS A 499 17.60 34.18 6.48
CA HIS A 499 17.41 33.18 7.54
C HIS A 499 16.77 31.92 6.95
N CYS A 500 17.41 30.76 7.14
CA CYS A 500 16.96 29.50 6.54
C CYS A 500 15.89 28.86 7.44
N GLU A 501 14.62 29.22 7.26
CA GLU A 501 13.50 28.52 7.91
C GLU A 501 13.21 27.20 7.19
N ARG A 502 13.27 26.10 7.95
CA ARG A 502 12.93 24.75 7.45
C ARG A 502 11.45 24.50 7.70
N GLY A 503 10.64 24.61 6.66
CA GLY A 503 9.22 24.29 6.68
C GLY A 503 8.84 23.51 5.43
N LEU A 504 8.20 22.35 5.61
CA LEU A 504 7.66 21.55 4.51
C LEU A 504 6.16 21.82 4.43
N GLN A 505 5.75 22.68 3.50
CA GLN A 505 4.33 22.92 3.23
C GLN A 505 3.82 21.81 2.31
N LEU A 506 3.14 20.83 2.91
CA LEU A 506 2.58 19.71 2.17
C LEU A 506 1.20 20.06 1.67
N LEU A 507 1.03 20.02 0.36
CA LEU A 507 -0.28 20.18 -0.27
C LEU A 507 -1.12 18.90 -0.18
N PHE A 508 -0.53 17.68 -0.14
CA PHE A 508 -1.26 16.41 -0.23
C PHE A 508 -0.56 15.26 0.54
N GLN A 509 -1.23 14.72 1.57
CA GLN A 509 -0.63 13.80 2.55
C GLN A 509 -0.45 12.37 2.00
N GLU A 510 -1.44 11.78 1.32
CA GLU A 510 -1.35 10.37 0.91
C GLU A 510 -0.48 10.15 -0.35
N ASP A 511 -0.38 11.16 -1.23
CA ASP A 511 0.48 11.12 -2.43
C ASP A 511 1.95 10.95 -2.05
N ALA A 512 2.39 11.53 -0.93
CA ALA A 512 3.76 11.37 -0.45
C ALA A 512 3.97 10.08 0.36
N VAL A 513 2.96 9.56 1.08
CA VAL A 513 3.00 8.20 1.66
C VAL A 513 3.20 7.15 0.56
N GLN A 514 2.43 7.23 -0.54
CA GLN A 514 2.53 6.27 -1.64
C GLN A 514 3.87 6.35 -2.39
N ARG A 515 4.51 7.53 -2.42
CA ARG A 515 5.84 7.74 -3.01
C ARG A 515 7.00 7.42 -2.06
N GLY A 516 6.71 6.92 -0.85
CA GLY A 516 7.72 6.52 0.14
C GLY A 516 8.40 7.69 0.85
N ILE A 517 7.76 8.87 0.87
CA ILE A 517 8.21 10.04 1.61
C ILE A 517 7.56 9.97 3.00
N SER A 518 8.36 9.72 4.04
CA SER A 518 7.91 9.72 5.44
C SER A 518 7.73 11.15 5.96
N PHE A 519 6.76 11.36 6.86
CA PHE A 519 6.37 12.68 7.33
C PHE A 519 6.63 12.91 8.82
N GLY A 520 7.08 14.13 9.15
CA GLY A 520 6.89 14.79 10.44
C GLY A 520 5.60 15.65 10.48
N ARG A 521 5.32 16.25 11.65
CA ARG A 521 4.03 16.82 12.08
C ARG A 521 3.35 17.84 11.12
N LYS A 522 2.01 17.82 11.14
CA LYS A 522 1.04 18.67 10.40
C LYS A 522 1.21 20.18 10.64
N GLY A 523 0.94 20.97 9.59
CA GLY A 523 0.49 22.37 9.66
C GLY A 523 -0.92 22.50 9.05
N ALA A 524 -1.80 23.24 9.73
CA ALA A 524 -3.20 23.45 9.35
C ALA A 524 -3.36 24.52 8.25
N PHE A 525 -4.33 24.31 7.36
CA PHE A 525 -4.96 25.37 6.58
C PHE A 525 -5.97 26.10 7.49
N CYS A 526 -5.86 27.42 7.61
CA CYS A 526 -6.96 28.26 8.10
C CYS A 526 -7.07 29.49 7.19
N PHE A 527 -8.22 29.62 6.55
CA PHE A 527 -8.73 30.90 6.08
C PHE A 527 -9.65 31.45 7.17
N ALA A 528 -9.53 32.77 7.40
CA ALA A 528 -10.35 33.62 8.26
C ALA A 528 -10.04 33.66 9.77
N ARG A 529 -9.80 34.89 10.23
CA ARG A 529 -9.93 35.39 11.60
C ARG A 529 -11.36 35.14 12.08
N ASP A 530 -11.53 34.50 13.23
CA ASP A 530 -12.28 35.13 14.33
C ASP A 530 -12.07 34.43 15.67
N ARG A 531 -12.05 35.26 16.73
CA ARG A 531 -12.05 34.85 18.13
C ARG A 531 -13.44 34.34 18.49
N THR A 532 -13.55 33.08 18.90
CA THR A 532 -14.40 32.67 20.04
C THR A 532 -14.11 31.22 20.40
N VAL A 533 -13.80 31.01 21.67
CA VAL A 533 -13.69 29.71 22.33
C VAL A 533 -15.09 29.07 22.34
N LEU A 534 -15.27 27.95 21.65
CA LEU A 534 -16.43 27.08 21.79
C LEU A 534 -16.02 25.84 22.60
N LYS A 535 -16.49 25.80 23.85
CA LYS A 535 -16.59 24.58 24.66
C LYS A 535 -17.50 23.59 23.94
N TYR A 536 -17.09 22.32 23.83
CA TYR A 536 -18.02 21.22 23.63
C TYR A 536 -17.92 20.26 24.81
N SER A 537 -19.07 20.02 25.41
CA SER A 537 -19.37 19.14 26.53
C SER A 537 -19.36 17.68 26.09
N ASP A 538 -18.64 16.84 26.83
CA ASP A 538 -18.78 15.38 26.79
C ASP A 538 -20.14 14.99 27.36
N VAL A 539 -20.97 14.29 26.58
CA VAL A 539 -21.99 13.38 27.11
C VAL A 539 -21.97 12.11 26.26
N PHE A 540 -21.30 11.09 26.79
CA PHE A 540 -21.33 9.72 26.29
C PHE A 540 -22.55 9.01 26.94
N TYR A 541 -23.43 8.45 26.10
CA TYR A 541 -24.44 7.49 26.59
C TYR A 541 -23.79 6.10 26.66
N GLY A 542 -23.57 5.62 27.88
CA GLY A 542 -23.01 4.30 28.14
C GLY A 542 -23.99 3.17 27.82
N ILE A 543 -23.47 2.12 27.20
CA ILE A 543 -24.09 0.80 27.19
C ILE A 543 -23.90 0.21 28.60
N PRO A 544 -24.96 -0.27 29.26
CA PRO A 544 -24.88 -0.64 30.66
C PRO A 544 -24.10 -1.96 30.86
N LEU A 545 -23.30 -2.00 31.92
CA LEU A 545 -22.38 -3.09 32.31
C LEU A 545 -23.08 -4.34 32.88
N ASP A 546 -24.41 -4.37 32.81
CA ASP A 546 -25.30 -5.42 33.32
C ASP A 546 -25.01 -6.79 32.70
N ALA A 547 -24.33 -6.83 31.55
CA ALA A 547 -23.99 -8.05 30.84
C ALA A 547 -22.78 -8.81 31.42
N TYR A 548 -22.04 -8.26 32.40
CA TYR A 548 -20.83 -8.89 32.95
C TYR A 548 -20.74 -8.97 34.47
N MET A 549 -21.76 -8.53 35.21
CA MET A 549 -21.82 -8.69 36.66
C MET A 549 -22.56 -9.97 37.05
N GLY A 550 -21.81 -11.00 37.41
CA GLY A 550 -22.36 -12.32 37.73
C GLY A 550 -21.40 -13.24 38.47
N ARG A 551 -20.85 -12.78 39.61
CA ARG A 551 -20.40 -13.61 40.75
C ARG A 551 -20.10 -12.71 41.98
N TRP A 552 -21.18 -12.27 42.63
CA TRP A 552 -21.48 -12.41 44.07
C TRP A 552 -20.26 -12.55 45.00
N ILE A 553 -19.94 -11.63 45.94
CA ILE A 553 -20.64 -11.29 47.21
C ILE A 553 -19.63 -10.40 48.01
N PHE A 554 -19.91 -9.33 48.78
CA PHE A 554 -20.92 -9.09 49.82
C PHE A 554 -21.22 -7.56 49.92
N LEU A 555 -22.47 -7.29 50.32
CA LEU A 555 -23.16 -6.04 50.66
C LEU A 555 -22.34 -5.07 51.56
N ASN A 556 -22.55 -3.75 51.59
CA ASN A 556 -23.81 -3.06 51.80
C ASN A 556 -23.69 -1.59 51.34
N SER A 557 -24.67 -1.12 50.59
CA SER A 557 -25.00 0.30 50.50
C SER A 557 -25.90 0.71 51.68
N THR A 558 -25.95 2.01 52.01
CA THR A 558 -27.20 2.65 52.43
C THR A 558 -27.29 4.09 51.91
N SER A 559 -28.54 4.52 51.73
CA SER A 559 -29.05 5.67 50.98
C SER A 559 -28.71 7.07 51.50
N SER A 560 -27.72 7.21 52.39
CA SER A 560 -27.35 8.50 53.01
C SER A 560 -26.36 9.32 52.21
N ASP A 561 -25.58 8.71 51.32
CA ASP A 561 -24.39 9.38 50.76
C ASP A 561 -24.73 10.23 49.52
N PHE A 562 -26.03 10.41 49.24
CA PHE A 562 -26.58 11.10 48.07
C PHE A 562 -27.11 12.51 48.34
N MET A 563 -26.72 13.17 49.44
CA MET A 563 -27.23 14.51 49.75
C MET A 563 -26.14 15.55 50.00
N GLU A 564 -26.06 16.48 49.04
CA GLU A 564 -25.73 17.91 49.19
C GLU A 564 -24.29 18.29 49.60
N SER A 565 -23.69 19.40 49.19
CA SER A 565 -23.93 20.47 48.22
C SER A 565 -22.63 21.31 48.22
N SER A 566 -22.04 21.59 47.06
CA SER A 566 -21.83 22.94 46.49
C SER A 566 -20.81 23.90 47.15
N SER A 567 -20.07 24.58 46.26
CA SER A 567 -19.39 25.89 46.39
C SER A 567 -18.03 25.88 47.11
N ASP A 568 -16.97 26.60 46.72
CA ASP A 568 -16.62 27.44 45.55
C ASP A 568 -15.12 27.77 45.67
N SER A 569 -14.50 28.18 44.55
CA SER A 569 -13.31 29.05 44.42
C SER A 569 -11.92 28.72 45.05
N GLY A 570 -10.88 28.70 44.19
CA GLY A 570 -9.77 29.68 44.29
C GLY A 570 -8.41 29.27 44.92
N GLU A 571 -7.43 29.01 44.04
CA GLU A 571 -5.99 29.37 44.10
C GLU A 571 -4.97 28.77 45.13
N MET A 572 -3.90 28.23 44.51
CA MET A 572 -2.45 28.23 44.79
C MET A 572 -1.79 27.54 46.00
N ASP A 573 -0.90 26.62 45.62
CA ASP A 573 0.46 26.30 46.09
C ASP A 573 0.78 25.83 47.53
N THR A 574 1.29 24.59 47.51
CA THR A 574 2.43 24.00 48.25
C THR A 574 2.30 23.56 49.71
N ASP A 575 2.78 22.33 49.88
CA ASP A 575 3.36 21.69 51.07
C ASP A 575 2.46 21.00 52.10
N GLY A 576 2.50 19.66 52.02
CA GLY A 576 2.77 18.81 53.17
C GLY A 576 1.58 18.10 53.81
N ILE A 577 1.82 16.84 54.21
CA ILE A 577 1.00 15.97 55.09
C ILE A 577 -0.11 15.22 54.33
N GLU A 578 -0.29 13.90 54.38
CA GLU A 578 0.43 12.71 54.83
C GLU A 578 -0.27 11.56 54.06
N PRO A 579 0.43 10.48 53.71
CA PRO A 579 -0.18 9.37 53.00
C PRO A 579 -0.83 8.47 54.04
N ASP A 580 -2.13 8.58 54.31
CA ASP A 580 -2.75 7.49 55.04
C ASP A 580 -4.23 7.23 54.79
N LEU A 581 -4.48 5.92 54.79
CA LEU A 581 -5.76 5.22 54.91
C LEU A 581 -6.58 4.88 53.66
N LEU A 582 -5.94 4.61 52.51
CA LEU A 582 -6.58 3.83 51.43
C LEU A 582 -5.64 2.85 50.71
N SER A 583 -4.53 2.50 51.35
CA SER A 583 -3.53 1.55 50.85
C SER A 583 -3.75 0.10 51.32
N ALA A 584 -4.82 -0.21 52.06
CA ALA A 584 -4.87 -1.48 52.77
C ALA A 584 -5.38 -2.70 51.97
N LEU A 585 -6.13 -2.56 50.85
CA LEU A 585 -6.71 -3.74 50.15
C LEU A 585 -6.90 -3.60 48.62
N GLY A 586 -6.16 -2.74 47.93
CA GLY A 586 -6.33 -2.47 46.49
C GLY A 586 -5.13 -2.87 45.62
N HIS A 587 -5.38 -3.35 44.40
CA HIS A 587 -4.36 -3.64 43.38
C HIS A 587 -3.38 -2.45 43.23
N PRO A 588 -2.05 -2.64 43.16
CA PRO A 588 -1.05 -1.56 43.17
C PRO A 588 -1.19 -0.55 42.02
N LEU A 589 -1.95 -0.89 40.97
CA LEU A 589 -2.27 0.01 39.85
C LEU A 589 -3.60 0.78 40.00
N ALA A 590 -4.35 0.59 41.10
CA ALA A 590 -5.64 1.25 41.32
C ALA A 590 -5.52 2.77 41.53
N ALA A 591 -4.34 3.24 41.93
CA ALA A 591 -4.05 4.66 42.13
C ALA A 591 -3.81 5.45 40.82
N TYR A 592 -3.78 4.77 39.66
CA TYR A 592 -3.48 5.38 38.36
C TYR A 592 -4.71 5.42 37.46
N SER A 593 -4.69 6.30 36.44
CA SER A 593 -5.77 6.34 35.46
C SER A 593 -5.86 5.03 34.68
N HIS A 594 -7.07 4.66 34.22
CA HIS A 594 -7.29 3.41 33.48
C HIS A 594 -6.33 3.23 32.28
N LEU A 595 -5.96 4.33 31.63
CA LEU A 595 -4.99 4.33 30.52
C LEU A 595 -3.57 4.00 31.01
N GLU A 596 -3.12 4.62 32.09
CA GLU A 596 -1.78 4.42 32.66
C GLU A 596 -1.65 3.00 33.22
N SER A 597 -2.66 2.50 33.93
CA SER A 597 -2.69 1.14 34.46
C SER A 597 -2.60 0.12 33.33
N TYR A 598 -3.30 0.32 32.21
CA TYR A 598 -3.22 -0.55 31.03
C TYR A 598 -1.81 -0.55 30.40
N LEU A 599 -1.19 0.62 30.25
CA LEU A 599 0.15 0.72 29.62
C LEU A 599 1.26 0.17 30.52
N ILE A 600 1.14 0.36 31.84
CA ILE A 600 2.06 -0.25 32.81
C ILE A 600 1.87 -1.77 32.81
N ASP A 601 0.63 -2.26 32.80
CA ASP A 601 0.34 -3.70 32.71
C ASP A 601 0.89 -4.33 31.42
N TYR A 602 0.72 -3.64 30.28
CA TYR A 602 1.30 -4.06 29.01
C TYR A 602 2.83 -4.09 29.05
N PHE A 603 3.48 -3.14 29.75
CA PHE A 603 4.92 -3.21 29.95
C PHE A 603 5.32 -4.45 30.76
N ILE A 604 4.61 -4.75 31.86
CA ILE A 604 4.94 -5.86 32.77
C ILE A 604 4.73 -7.22 32.10
N HIS A 605 3.62 -7.41 31.39
CA HIS A 605 3.25 -8.70 30.81
C HIS A 605 3.68 -8.85 29.35
N GLY A 606 3.77 -7.76 28.59
CA GLY A 606 4.09 -7.78 27.17
C GLY A 606 5.57 -7.51 26.86
N ILE A 607 6.14 -6.44 27.41
CA ILE A 607 7.49 -5.98 27.05
C ILE A 607 8.55 -6.61 27.94
N GLY A 608 8.37 -6.50 29.25
CA GLY A 608 9.31 -6.90 30.30
C GLY A 608 9.86 -8.31 30.11
N PRO A 609 9.02 -9.36 29.94
CA PRO A 609 9.49 -10.74 29.84
C PRO A 609 10.40 -10.99 28.62
N SER A 610 10.30 -10.15 27.60
CA SER A 610 11.13 -10.23 26.39
C SER A 610 12.44 -9.45 26.47
N CYS A 611 12.70 -8.74 27.58
CA CYS A 611 13.91 -7.93 27.78
C CYS A 611 15.03 -8.66 28.56
N SER A 612 14.76 -9.84 29.12
CA SER A 612 15.74 -10.71 29.78
C SER A 612 15.54 -12.15 29.32
N LEU A 613 16.60 -12.94 29.25
CA LEU A 613 16.53 -14.38 28.96
C LEU A 613 16.12 -15.21 30.20
N SER A 614 16.15 -14.59 31.39
CA SER A 614 15.70 -15.20 32.64
C SER A 614 14.35 -14.61 33.06
N PRO A 615 13.30 -15.44 33.22
CA PRO A 615 12.03 -14.97 33.76
C PRO A 615 12.10 -14.68 35.26
N ILE A 616 13.07 -15.28 35.97
CA ILE A 616 13.25 -15.15 37.43
C ILE A 616 14.07 -13.88 37.75
N GLU A 617 15.16 -13.67 37.01
CA GLU A 617 16.03 -12.50 37.14
C GLU A 617 15.82 -11.54 35.97
N ASN A 618 14.75 -10.75 36.06
CA ASN A 618 14.44 -9.73 35.08
C ASN A 618 14.45 -8.32 35.71
N PRO A 619 15.56 -7.56 35.61
CA PRO A 619 15.69 -6.27 36.27
C PRO A 619 14.70 -5.22 35.76
N TYR A 620 14.15 -5.36 34.55
CA TYR A 620 13.08 -4.48 34.06
C TYR A 620 11.78 -4.65 34.84
N ILE A 621 11.50 -5.87 35.31
CA ILE A 621 10.30 -6.18 36.09
C ILE A 621 10.59 -6.05 37.59
N THR A 622 11.72 -6.55 38.07
CA THR A 622 12.00 -6.66 39.51
C THR A 622 12.59 -5.39 40.11
N LEU A 623 13.29 -4.56 39.32
CA LEU A 623 13.93 -3.33 39.81
C LEU A 623 13.29 -2.08 39.21
N LEU A 624 13.16 -2.04 37.88
CA LEU A 624 12.73 -0.85 37.15
C LEU A 624 11.22 -0.56 37.32
N THR A 625 10.38 -1.60 37.28
CA THR A 625 8.93 -1.42 37.41
C THR A 625 8.53 -0.91 38.81
N PRO A 626 9.01 -1.48 39.94
CA PRO A 626 8.74 -0.93 41.27
C PRO A 626 9.27 0.51 41.43
N LEU A 627 10.46 0.80 40.89
CA LEU A 627 11.02 2.15 40.89
C LEU A 627 10.17 3.14 40.07
N ALA A 628 9.54 2.68 38.99
CA ALA A 628 8.64 3.50 38.18
C ALA A 628 7.33 3.83 38.92
N LEU A 629 6.87 2.97 39.82
CA LEU A 629 5.69 3.26 40.63
C LEU A 629 5.96 4.39 41.64
N SER A 630 7.18 4.49 42.18
CA SER A 630 7.57 5.57 43.09
C SER A 630 8.08 6.83 42.38
N HIS A 631 8.73 6.70 41.21
CA HIS A 631 9.37 7.81 40.50
C HIS A 631 8.58 8.25 39.26
N LYS A 632 7.93 9.43 39.34
CA LYS A 632 7.04 9.94 38.29
C LYS A 632 7.71 10.06 36.91
N THR A 633 8.93 10.63 36.85
CA THR A 633 9.66 10.83 35.59
C THR A 633 9.96 9.50 34.89
N LEU A 634 10.29 8.47 35.67
CA LEU A 634 10.55 7.12 35.16
C LEU A 634 9.27 6.44 34.69
N ARG A 635 8.16 6.63 35.43
CA ARG A 635 6.83 6.15 35.04
C ARG A 635 6.42 6.67 33.68
N ASP A 636 6.60 7.97 33.45
CA ASP A 636 6.29 8.61 32.17
C ASP A 636 7.14 8.01 31.03
N ALA A 637 8.43 7.74 31.26
CA ALA A 637 9.30 7.10 30.28
C ALA A 637 8.86 5.64 29.96
N LEU A 638 8.46 4.89 30.99
CA LEU A 638 7.98 3.51 30.86
C LEU A 638 6.66 3.44 30.09
N ILE A 639 5.68 4.28 30.44
CA ILE A 639 4.39 4.39 29.74
C ILE A 639 4.62 4.80 28.28
N SER A 640 5.56 5.72 28.05
CA SER A 640 5.92 6.15 26.70
C SER A 640 6.48 4.99 25.87
N ALA A 641 7.37 4.17 26.43
CA ALA A 641 7.90 2.98 25.76
C ALA A 641 6.81 1.93 25.46
N ALA A 642 5.89 1.70 26.39
CA ALA A 642 4.75 0.79 26.22
C ALA A 642 3.81 1.25 25.09
N GLY A 643 3.39 2.52 25.13
CA GLY A 643 2.54 3.11 24.09
C GLY A 643 3.23 3.12 22.71
N ASN A 644 4.55 3.35 22.68
CA ASN A 644 5.32 3.29 21.45
C ASN A 644 5.33 1.88 20.83
N GLN A 645 5.53 0.83 21.63
CA GLN A 645 5.50 -0.54 21.11
C GLN A 645 4.12 -0.91 20.57
N LEU A 646 3.02 -0.53 21.24
CA LEU A 646 1.65 -0.73 20.74
C LEU A 646 1.40 0.02 19.42
N ARG A 647 1.90 1.25 19.31
CA ARG A 647 1.88 2.02 18.06
C ARG A 647 2.62 1.28 16.94
N LEU A 648 3.81 0.71 17.22
CA LEU A 648 4.58 -0.06 16.24
C LEU A 648 3.88 -1.35 15.81
N LEU A 649 3.07 -1.95 16.68
CA LEU A 649 2.23 -3.13 16.36
C LEU A 649 0.95 -2.77 15.58
N GLY A 650 0.66 -1.48 15.39
CA GLY A 650 -0.46 -1.00 14.56
C GLY A 650 -1.62 -0.38 15.33
N ASP A 651 -1.55 -0.29 16.67
CA ASP A 651 -2.57 0.39 17.47
C ASP A 651 -2.31 1.90 17.50
N ASN A 652 -2.94 2.61 16.56
CA ASN A 652 -2.76 4.06 16.43
C ASN A 652 -3.31 4.86 17.61
N ARG A 653 -4.13 4.26 18.49
CA ARG A 653 -4.75 4.96 19.62
C ARG A 653 -3.74 5.54 20.59
N PHE A 654 -2.60 4.87 20.78
CA PHE A 654 -1.55 5.26 21.74
C PHE A 654 -0.47 6.19 21.15
N THR A 655 -0.64 6.64 19.90
CA THR A 655 0.36 7.47 19.21
C THR A 655 0.56 8.82 19.91
N LYS A 656 -0.53 9.41 20.38
CA LYS A 656 -0.51 10.73 21.03
C LYS A 656 0.07 10.62 22.43
N GLU A 657 -0.32 9.57 23.15
CA GLU A 657 0.01 9.23 24.52
C GLU A 657 1.51 8.96 24.61
N ALA A 658 2.05 8.10 23.74
CA ALA A 658 3.48 7.81 23.69
C ALA A 658 4.33 9.09 23.60
N LEU A 659 3.93 10.05 22.76
CA LEU A 659 4.62 11.33 22.58
C LEU A 659 4.44 12.29 23.77
N ILE A 660 3.24 12.35 24.36
CA ILE A 660 2.97 13.17 25.54
C ILE A 660 3.81 12.70 26.72
N TYR A 661 3.78 11.41 27.01
CA TYR A 661 4.53 10.81 28.11
C TYR A 661 6.05 10.92 27.89
N LYS A 662 6.54 10.80 26.64
CA LYS A 662 7.95 11.08 26.31
C LYS A 662 8.35 12.52 26.66
N ASN A 663 7.52 13.49 26.28
CA ASN A 663 7.77 14.90 26.55
C ASN A 663 7.74 15.21 28.06
N ARG A 664 6.81 14.58 28.80
CA ARG A 664 6.77 14.70 30.27
C ARG A 664 8.03 14.14 30.93
N ALA A 665 8.47 12.95 30.50
CA ALA A 665 9.70 12.34 30.99
C ALA A 665 10.94 13.20 30.72
N LEU A 666 11.07 13.76 29.51
CA LEU A 666 12.18 14.66 29.18
C LEU A 666 12.18 15.94 30.02
N LYS A 667 11.00 16.55 30.23
CA LYS A 667 10.88 17.75 31.07
C LYS A 667 11.19 17.46 32.54
N GLY A 668 10.70 16.35 33.08
CA GLY A 668 11.00 15.95 34.46
C GLY A 668 12.49 15.65 34.63
N LEU A 669 13.12 14.98 33.66
CA LEU A 669 14.56 14.74 33.68
C LEU A 669 15.37 16.04 33.61
N GLN A 670 14.97 16.99 32.78
CA GLN A 670 15.63 18.31 32.71
C GLN A 670 15.55 19.05 34.05
N GLN A 671 14.38 19.03 34.71
CA GLN A 671 14.19 19.63 36.04
C GLN A 671 15.08 18.97 37.09
N GLU A 672 15.17 17.63 37.11
CA GLU A 672 16.02 16.89 38.05
C GLU A 672 17.51 17.19 37.85
N ILE A 673 17.95 17.40 36.60
CA ILE A 673 19.32 17.80 36.28
C ILE A 673 19.60 19.25 36.69
N GLU A 674 18.67 20.18 36.43
CA GLU A 674 18.79 21.59 36.81
C GLU A 674 18.86 21.79 38.33
N LEU A 675 18.11 20.99 39.09
CA LEU A 675 18.13 21.01 40.56
C LEU A 675 19.36 20.33 41.17
N GLY A 676 20.17 19.63 40.37
CA GLY A 676 21.34 18.87 40.84
C GLY A 676 21.00 17.64 41.70
N SER A 677 19.73 17.27 41.81
CA SER A 677 19.23 16.16 42.64
C SER A 677 19.11 14.88 41.82
N ILE A 678 20.23 14.37 41.30
CA ILE A 678 20.23 13.18 40.45
C ILE A 678 20.02 11.92 41.30
N SER A 679 18.82 11.34 41.18
CA SER A 679 18.42 10.09 41.83
C SER A 679 18.69 8.88 40.94
N ASP A 680 18.65 7.67 41.51
CA ASP A 680 18.65 6.43 40.72
C ASP A 680 17.47 6.37 39.72
N GLY A 681 16.35 7.04 40.05
CA GLY A 681 15.19 7.19 39.16
C GLY A 681 15.47 8.05 37.93
N ALA A 682 16.34 9.06 38.05
CA ALA A 682 16.79 9.87 36.92
C ALA A 682 17.61 9.03 35.93
N ILE A 683 18.56 8.24 36.43
CA ILE A 683 19.39 7.33 35.61
C ILE A 683 18.53 6.25 34.94
N ALA A 684 17.57 5.67 35.67
CA ALA A 684 16.58 4.75 35.10
C ALA A 684 15.72 5.40 34.00
N THR A 685 15.39 6.68 34.15
CA THR A 685 14.62 7.43 33.15
C THR A 685 15.43 7.56 31.86
N VAL A 686 16.71 7.92 31.96
CA VAL A 686 17.64 7.97 30.80
C VAL A 686 17.72 6.61 30.11
N LEU A 687 17.82 5.52 30.88
CA LEU A 687 17.80 4.15 30.35
C LEU A 687 16.51 3.88 29.55
N MET A 688 15.35 4.24 30.09
CA MET A 688 14.07 4.01 29.39
C MET A 688 13.84 4.92 28.18
N LEU A 689 14.37 6.14 28.18
CA LEU A 689 14.40 7.00 27.01
C LEU A 689 15.31 6.42 25.91
N CYS A 690 16.47 5.89 26.29
CA CYS A 690 17.34 5.15 25.39
C CYS A 690 16.62 3.92 24.79
N PHE A 691 15.96 3.12 25.64
CA PHE A 691 15.15 1.97 25.20
C PHE A 691 14.02 2.37 24.25
N HIS A 692 13.32 3.47 24.55
CA HIS A 692 12.27 4.01 23.69
C HIS A 692 12.83 4.37 22.31
N ASP A 693 13.93 5.11 22.25
CA ASP A 693 14.51 5.61 20.99
C ASP A 693 15.13 4.50 20.13
N ILE A 694 15.73 3.48 20.75
CA ILE A 694 16.18 2.26 20.05
C ILE A 694 14.98 1.53 19.42
N SER A 695 13.83 1.53 20.11
CA SER A 695 12.61 0.89 19.64
C SER A 695 11.92 1.72 18.55
N ASP A 696 11.93 3.05 18.65
CA ASP A 696 11.31 3.99 17.72
C ASP A 696 12.20 4.33 16.52
N GLU A 697 12.11 3.50 15.47
CA GLU A 697 12.90 3.66 14.23
C GLU A 697 14.41 3.82 14.45
N CYS A 698 14.95 3.49 15.64
CA CYS A 698 16.34 3.72 16.01
C CYS A 698 16.70 5.22 15.82
N ALA A 699 16.11 6.10 16.63
CA ALA A 699 16.32 7.54 16.52
C ALA A 699 17.71 7.93 17.06
N PRO A 700 18.53 8.75 16.36
CA PRO A 700 19.91 9.02 16.76
C PRO A 700 20.06 9.64 18.17
N SER A 701 18.98 10.17 18.74
CA SER A 701 18.90 10.65 20.13
C SER A 701 19.20 9.58 21.19
N TRP A 702 19.02 8.28 20.90
CA TRP A 702 19.38 7.24 21.87
C TRP A 702 20.88 7.27 22.20
N VAL A 703 21.75 7.67 21.26
CA VAL A 703 23.20 7.80 21.49
C VAL A 703 23.48 8.91 22.49
N THR A 704 22.74 10.02 22.39
CA THR A 704 22.81 11.13 23.34
C THR A 704 22.34 10.68 24.74
N HIS A 705 21.25 9.92 24.82
CA HIS A 705 20.80 9.34 26.08
C HIS A 705 21.80 8.32 26.65
N LEU A 706 22.43 7.53 25.80
CA LEU A 706 23.44 6.55 26.19
C LEU A 706 24.68 7.24 26.77
N GLN A 707 25.23 8.23 26.07
CA GLN A 707 26.38 9.01 26.52
C GLN A 707 26.06 9.78 27.80
N GLY A 708 24.91 10.46 27.84
CA GLY A 708 24.44 11.13 29.05
C GLY A 708 24.28 10.18 30.23
N GLY A 709 23.76 8.96 30.00
CA GLY A 709 23.65 7.94 31.04
C GLY A 709 25.01 7.46 31.55
N LEU A 710 25.99 7.26 30.66
CA LEU A 710 27.37 6.94 31.06
C LEU A 710 27.99 8.08 31.87
N ASP A 711 27.87 9.32 31.43
CA ASP A 711 28.42 10.49 32.13
C ASP A 711 27.80 10.66 33.52
N LEU A 712 26.49 10.44 33.65
CA LEU A 712 25.80 10.45 34.94
C LEU A 712 26.29 9.33 35.87
N LEU A 713 26.58 8.14 35.33
CA LEU A 713 27.18 7.06 36.10
C LEU A 713 28.61 7.42 36.57
N TYR A 714 29.42 8.08 35.74
CA TYR A 714 30.78 8.47 36.16
C TYR A 714 30.79 9.62 37.17
N GLN A 715 29.94 10.63 36.99
CA GLN A 715 29.93 11.83 37.83
C GLN A 715 29.27 11.59 39.20
N PHE A 716 28.32 10.67 39.29
CA PHE A 716 27.57 10.38 40.53
C PHE A 716 27.81 8.94 40.97
N PRO A 717 28.95 8.65 41.66
CA PRO A 717 29.18 7.37 42.30
C PRO A 717 28.22 7.17 43.48
N CYS A 718 27.74 5.93 43.63
CA CYS A 718 26.73 5.57 44.63
C CYS A 718 27.20 5.87 46.07
N LYS A 719 26.29 6.33 46.93
CA LYS A 719 26.50 6.27 48.38
C LYS A 719 26.51 4.78 48.82
N PRO A 720 27.37 4.37 49.78
CA PRO A 720 27.59 2.96 50.14
C PRO A 720 26.35 2.19 50.68
N THR A 721 25.21 2.86 50.88
CA THR A 721 23.95 2.29 51.38
C THR A 721 22.89 2.05 50.29
N ALA A 722 23.15 2.35 49.01
CA ALA A 722 22.18 2.24 47.91
C ALA A 722 22.25 0.90 47.14
N ASN A 723 21.12 0.52 46.52
CA ASN A 723 20.85 -0.76 45.85
C ASN A 723 21.93 -1.17 44.82
N TYR A 724 22.92 -1.96 45.26
CA TYR A 724 24.01 -2.51 44.44
C TYR A 724 23.51 -3.19 43.15
N SER A 725 22.37 -3.89 43.22
CA SER A 725 21.73 -4.57 42.09
C SER A 725 21.28 -3.64 40.97
N LEU A 726 20.73 -2.47 41.32
CA LEU A 726 20.23 -1.48 40.36
C LEU A 726 21.40 -0.80 39.63
N ARG A 727 22.46 -0.47 40.37
CA ARG A 727 23.68 0.10 39.79
C ARG A 727 24.39 -0.89 38.85
N ARG A 728 24.46 -2.17 39.25
CA ARG A 728 24.98 -3.25 38.40
C ARG A 728 24.19 -3.36 37.10
N PHE A 729 22.87 -3.24 37.16
CA PHE A 729 22.00 -3.24 35.98
C PHE A 729 22.26 -2.04 35.07
N PHE A 730 22.36 -0.81 35.60
CA PHE A 730 22.65 0.37 34.78
C PHE A 730 24.01 0.26 34.09
N ASN A 731 25.06 -0.12 34.82
CA ASN A 731 26.38 -0.32 34.25
C ASN A 731 26.34 -1.36 33.12
N MET A 732 25.69 -2.51 33.35
CA MET A 732 25.52 -3.53 32.32
C MET A 732 24.81 -2.99 31.08
N TYR A 733 23.69 -2.29 31.26
CA TYR A 733 22.91 -1.76 30.14
C TYR A 733 23.71 -0.75 29.32
N PHE A 734 24.25 0.31 29.94
CA PHE A 734 24.90 1.40 29.24
C PHE A 734 26.23 0.98 28.60
N VAL A 735 27.07 0.24 29.32
CA VAL A 735 28.37 -0.23 28.80
C VAL A 735 28.14 -1.20 27.65
N ALA A 736 27.22 -2.16 27.78
CA ALA A 736 26.98 -3.12 26.71
C ALA A 736 26.42 -2.45 25.45
N HIS A 737 25.44 -1.55 25.58
CA HIS A 737 24.91 -0.83 24.41
C HIS A 737 25.96 0.09 23.77
N ALA A 738 26.88 0.67 24.55
CA ALA A 738 27.99 1.46 24.01
C ALA A 738 29.00 0.61 23.22
N ILE A 739 29.35 -0.59 23.70
CA ILE A 739 30.22 -1.50 22.97
C ILE A 739 29.54 -1.95 21.67
N MET A 740 28.26 -2.32 21.73
CA MET A 740 27.51 -2.79 20.56
C MET A 740 27.32 -1.69 19.52
N SER A 741 27.11 -0.43 19.94
CA SER A 741 26.97 0.72 19.04
C SER A 741 28.24 0.96 18.21
N ARG A 742 29.42 0.75 18.80
CA ARG A 742 30.73 0.87 18.12
C ARG A 742 30.90 -0.14 16.98
N THR A 743 30.25 -1.29 17.06
CA THR A 743 30.26 -2.30 15.98
C THR A 743 29.44 -1.88 14.75
N ALA A 744 28.53 -0.92 14.94
CA ALA A 744 27.59 -0.42 13.95
C ALA A 744 28.03 0.93 13.32
N THR A 745 28.60 1.83 14.13
CA THR A 745 28.95 3.21 13.74
C THR A 745 30.35 3.60 14.23
N PRO A 746 31.38 3.65 13.35
CA PRO A 746 32.72 4.05 13.76
C PRO A 746 32.91 5.58 13.90
N GLN A 747 31.97 6.41 13.45
CA GLN A 747 32.15 7.87 13.31
C GLN A 747 31.77 8.70 14.56
N PHE A 748 31.09 8.13 15.55
CA PHE A 748 30.52 8.89 16.68
C PHE A 748 31.27 8.70 18.00
N CYS A 749 32.61 8.70 17.98
CA CYS A 749 33.41 8.51 19.19
C CYS A 749 34.26 9.74 19.54
N HIS A 750 33.75 10.55 20.47
CA HIS A 750 34.58 11.36 21.37
C HIS A 750 34.43 10.75 22.77
N GLY A 751 35.52 10.18 23.29
CA GLY A 751 35.61 9.66 24.65
C GLY A 751 36.43 8.37 24.75
N ASN A 752 37.69 8.50 25.18
CA ASN A 752 38.53 7.40 25.67
C ASN A 752 38.03 6.93 27.05
N GLY A 753 36.78 6.48 27.13
CA GLY A 753 36.25 5.91 28.37
C GLY A 753 36.82 4.53 28.59
N MET A 754 37.67 4.36 29.61
CA MET A 754 38.06 3.04 30.10
C MET A 754 36.83 2.40 30.76
N PHE A 755 36.21 1.43 30.07
CA PHE A 755 35.07 0.71 30.63
C PHE A 755 35.57 -0.28 31.69
N SER A 756 35.39 0.03 32.97
CA SER A 756 35.65 -0.91 34.06
C SER A 756 34.33 -1.50 34.58
N TRP A 757 34.29 -2.83 34.70
CA TRP A 757 33.27 -3.51 35.49
C TRP A 757 33.60 -3.38 36.98
N SER A 758 32.64 -3.56 37.87
CA SER A 758 32.89 -3.56 39.32
C SER A 758 33.86 -4.67 39.72
N GLU A 759 34.76 -4.39 40.68
CA GLU A 759 35.83 -5.33 41.12
C GLU A 759 35.30 -6.68 41.65
N ASN A 760 34.03 -6.72 42.09
CA ASN A 760 33.39 -7.92 42.65
C ASN A 760 32.60 -8.75 41.63
N ASP A 761 32.55 -8.36 40.35
CA ASP A 761 31.75 -9.06 39.34
C ASP A 761 32.55 -10.20 38.68
N ASP A 762 31.95 -11.39 38.59
CA ASP A 762 32.49 -12.48 37.78
C ASP A 762 32.41 -12.10 36.29
N LEU A 763 33.57 -12.05 35.64
CA LEU A 763 33.71 -11.66 34.25
C LEU A 763 33.34 -12.78 33.28
N ASP A 764 33.41 -14.04 33.72
CA ASP A 764 33.18 -15.22 32.90
C ASP A 764 31.74 -15.76 33.01
N GLU A 765 30.98 -15.30 34.01
CA GLU A 765 29.55 -15.57 34.15
C GLU A 765 28.73 -14.94 33.01
N ILE A 766 27.82 -15.71 32.40
CA ILE A 766 26.91 -15.25 31.34
C ILE A 766 25.84 -14.33 31.94
N ASP A 767 25.77 -13.09 31.46
CA ASP A 767 24.71 -12.16 31.84
C ASP A 767 23.38 -12.51 31.13
N THR A 768 22.25 -12.50 31.85
CA THR A 768 20.94 -12.91 31.31
C THR A 768 20.27 -11.83 30.45
N ILE A 769 20.70 -10.57 30.54
CA ILE A 769 20.17 -9.47 29.72
C ILE A 769 20.86 -9.50 28.36
N MET A 770 22.19 -9.60 28.37
CA MET A 770 22.98 -9.62 27.14
C MET A 770 23.07 -11.01 26.53
N GLY A 771 23.06 -12.08 27.32
CA GLY A 771 23.24 -13.46 26.84
C GLY A 771 24.69 -13.81 26.51
N CYS A 772 25.66 -13.13 27.12
CA CYS A 772 27.09 -13.43 27.05
C CYS A 772 27.84 -12.93 28.27
N SER A 773 29.08 -13.40 28.46
CA SER A 773 29.93 -12.94 29.56
C SER A 773 30.46 -11.52 29.37
N ARG A 774 30.75 -10.84 30.48
CA ARG A 774 31.36 -9.50 30.49
C ARG A 774 32.73 -9.51 29.81
N ARG A 775 33.50 -10.59 29.96
CA ARG A 775 34.79 -10.77 29.29
C ARG A 775 34.64 -10.79 27.77
N LEU A 776 33.62 -11.46 27.23
CA LEU A 776 33.37 -11.45 25.79
C LEU A 776 33.04 -10.04 25.28
N MET A 777 32.27 -9.26 26.04
CA MET A 777 31.96 -7.87 25.69
C MET A 777 33.20 -6.98 25.62
N LEU A 778 34.13 -7.11 26.57
CA LEU A 778 35.41 -6.39 26.51
C LEU A 778 36.22 -6.78 25.27
N LEU A 779 36.29 -8.07 24.94
CA LEU A 779 36.96 -8.52 23.71
C LEU A 779 36.30 -7.91 22.45
N ILE A 780 34.96 -7.81 22.40
CA ILE A 780 34.25 -7.14 21.29
C ILE A 780 34.62 -5.66 21.19
N ASN A 781 34.80 -4.98 22.33
CA ASN A 781 35.30 -3.61 22.35
C ASN A 781 36.72 -3.52 21.78
N ASP A 782 37.62 -4.42 22.21
CA ASP A 782 39.00 -4.46 21.75
C ASP A 782 39.08 -4.74 20.23
N ILE A 783 38.21 -5.58 19.67
CA ILE A 783 38.12 -5.78 18.21
C ILE A 783 37.80 -4.46 17.48
N SER A 784 37.03 -3.58 18.11
CA SER A 784 36.65 -2.30 17.50
C SER A 784 37.81 -1.30 17.47
N GLU A 785 38.72 -1.38 18.45
CA GLU A 785 39.94 -0.56 18.59
C GLU A 785 41.18 -1.17 17.89
N LEU A 786 41.17 -2.49 17.63
CA LEU A 786 42.24 -3.27 16.98
C LEU A 786 43.66 -3.17 17.62
N PRO A 787 43.85 -3.16 18.96
CA PRO A 787 45.18 -2.97 19.52
C PRO A 787 46.14 -4.17 19.34
N GLU A 788 45.66 -5.41 19.11
CA GLU A 788 46.50 -6.60 18.87
C GLU A 788 45.63 -7.78 18.35
N ALA A 789 45.43 -7.89 17.02
CA ALA A 789 44.43 -8.81 16.43
C ALA A 789 44.66 -10.30 16.75
N ALA A 790 45.92 -10.76 16.74
CA ALA A 790 46.26 -12.17 17.01
C ALA A 790 45.95 -12.56 18.46
N ARG A 791 46.32 -11.73 19.44
CA ARG A 791 46.04 -11.97 20.86
C ARG A 791 44.54 -12.04 21.14
N ILE A 792 43.77 -11.16 20.49
CA ILE A 792 42.31 -11.14 20.60
C ILE A 792 41.69 -12.42 20.03
N ALA A 793 42.18 -12.91 18.88
CA ALA A 793 41.73 -14.16 18.30
C ALA A 793 41.94 -15.35 19.25
N THR A 794 43.14 -15.47 19.83
CA THR A 794 43.46 -16.52 20.82
C THR A 794 42.58 -16.42 22.06
N ALA A 795 42.32 -15.20 22.55
CA ALA A 795 41.42 -14.97 23.68
C ALA A 795 39.97 -15.37 23.37
N LEU A 796 39.45 -15.08 22.18
CA LEU A 796 38.09 -15.46 21.75
C LEU A 796 37.91 -16.96 21.55
N ILE A 797 38.97 -17.68 21.18
CA ILE A 797 38.94 -19.15 21.04
C ILE A 797 38.92 -19.83 22.42
N ASN A 798 39.75 -19.35 23.34
CA ASN A 798 39.96 -19.99 24.64
C ASN A 798 39.00 -19.50 25.74
N ILE A 799 38.13 -18.54 25.46
CA ILE A 799 37.18 -18.02 26.44
C ILE A 799 36.21 -19.11 26.89
N LYS A 800 36.12 -19.32 28.21
CA LYS A 800 35.13 -20.19 28.84
C LYS A 800 34.08 -19.30 29.49
N GLN A 801 32.82 -19.51 29.12
CA GLN A 801 31.68 -18.80 29.69
C GLN A 801 30.91 -19.75 30.61
N PHE A 802 30.64 -19.33 31.84
CA PHE A 802 29.93 -20.16 32.82
C PHE A 802 28.47 -19.74 32.94
N LEU A 803 27.58 -20.72 33.11
CA LEU A 803 26.17 -20.46 33.39
C LEU A 803 26.02 -19.89 34.82
N PRO A 804 25.10 -18.94 35.04
CA PRO A 804 24.75 -18.49 36.39
C PRO A 804 24.29 -19.65 37.27
N LYS A 805 24.62 -19.59 38.57
CA LYS A 805 24.32 -20.65 39.56
C LYS A 805 22.83 -21.02 39.64
N HIS A 806 21.94 -20.08 39.34
CA HIS A 806 20.49 -20.25 39.40
C HIS A 806 19.88 -20.75 38.07
N SER A 807 20.68 -20.93 37.01
CA SER A 807 20.21 -21.30 35.66
C SER A 807 21.00 -22.46 35.05
N SER A 808 21.48 -23.39 35.89
CA SER A 808 22.32 -24.53 35.49
C SER A 808 21.71 -25.42 34.39
N ASP A 809 20.37 -25.46 34.30
CA ASP A 809 19.64 -26.32 33.35
C ASP A 809 19.35 -25.66 31.98
N ARG A 810 19.73 -24.38 31.80
CA ARG A 810 19.40 -23.59 30.59
C ARG A 810 20.47 -23.71 29.51
N ASN A 811 20.44 -24.83 28.79
CA ASN A 811 21.32 -25.10 27.63
C ASN A 811 21.17 -24.07 26.48
N ASP A 812 20.04 -23.38 26.40
CA ASP A 812 19.78 -22.29 25.46
C ASP A 812 20.64 -21.05 25.74
N LEU A 813 20.90 -20.69 27.01
CA LEU A 813 21.79 -19.59 27.38
C LEU A 813 23.22 -19.85 26.91
N ALA A 814 23.72 -21.06 27.11
CA ALA A 814 25.05 -21.47 26.65
C ALA A 814 25.17 -21.38 25.12
N ARG A 815 24.13 -21.79 24.38
CA ARG A 815 24.08 -21.68 22.92
C ARG A 815 24.01 -20.23 22.42
N ILE A 816 23.29 -19.34 23.11
CA ILE A 816 23.25 -17.90 22.78
C ILE A 816 24.64 -17.27 23.01
N ALA A 817 25.28 -17.60 24.12
CA ALA A 817 26.63 -17.14 24.43
C ALA A 817 27.66 -17.62 23.39
N GLU A 818 27.54 -18.87 22.94
CA GLU A 818 28.38 -19.43 21.88
C GLU A 818 28.12 -18.76 20.52
N THR A 819 26.86 -18.49 20.21
CA THR A 819 26.46 -17.74 19.00
C THR A 819 27.14 -16.37 18.96
N LYS A 820 27.18 -15.65 20.09
CA LYS A 820 27.85 -14.36 20.20
C LYS A 820 29.37 -14.47 20.09
N ARG A 821 29.97 -15.51 20.67
CA ARG A 821 31.42 -15.77 20.55
C ARG A 821 31.83 -16.01 19.10
N LEU A 822 31.10 -16.86 18.38
CA LEU A 822 31.32 -17.13 16.96
C LEU A 822 31.11 -15.87 16.11
N ALA A 823 30.07 -15.08 16.39
CA ALA A 823 29.85 -13.80 15.72
C ALA A 823 30.99 -12.80 15.98
N ALA A 824 31.56 -12.75 17.19
CA ALA A 824 32.72 -11.90 17.49
C ALA A 824 33.96 -12.33 16.69
N ILE A 825 34.20 -13.64 16.52
CA ILE A 825 35.28 -14.16 15.66
C ILE A 825 35.07 -13.72 14.20
N ILE A 826 33.86 -13.88 13.66
CA ILE A 826 33.52 -13.44 12.29
C ILE A 826 33.69 -11.92 12.15
N TYR A 827 33.31 -11.15 13.16
CA TYR A 827 33.50 -9.70 13.20
C TYR A 827 35.00 -9.32 13.15
N LEU A 828 35.85 -10.02 13.91
CA LEU A 828 37.31 -9.85 13.85
C LEU A 828 37.84 -10.14 12.44
N PHE A 829 37.48 -11.28 11.85
CA PHE A 829 37.88 -11.64 10.48
C PHE A 829 37.44 -10.58 9.46
N ASN A 830 36.21 -10.06 9.56
CA ASN A 830 35.72 -8.99 8.69
C ASN A 830 36.50 -7.66 8.84
N ARG A 831 37.01 -7.36 10.05
CA ARG A 831 37.79 -6.14 10.30
C ARG A 831 39.22 -6.24 9.76
N ILE A 832 39.83 -7.42 9.84
CA ILE A 832 41.21 -7.66 9.41
C ILE A 832 41.33 -8.19 7.97
N ASP A 833 40.20 -8.44 7.30
CA ASP A 833 40.15 -8.96 5.93
C ASP A 833 41.01 -8.12 4.97
N GLY A 834 41.98 -8.77 4.31
CA GLY A 834 42.94 -8.12 3.40
C GLY A 834 44.06 -7.31 4.08
N THR A 835 44.33 -7.51 5.38
CA THR A 835 45.47 -6.92 6.10
C THR A 835 46.55 -7.96 6.44
N ALA A 836 47.77 -7.54 6.79
CA ALA A 836 48.85 -8.45 7.21
C ALA A 836 48.47 -9.34 8.40
N TYR A 837 47.65 -8.81 9.33
CA TYR A 837 47.13 -9.54 10.48
C TYR A 837 46.22 -10.72 10.12
N TYR A 838 45.63 -10.75 8.92
CA TYR A 838 44.73 -11.83 8.51
C TYR A 838 45.45 -13.19 8.47
N THR A 839 46.65 -13.22 7.89
CA THR A 839 47.44 -14.45 7.78
C THR A 839 47.92 -14.94 9.15
N ASP A 840 48.31 -14.03 10.04
CA ASP A 840 48.72 -14.36 11.41
C ASP A 840 47.57 -14.98 12.20
N VAL A 841 46.38 -14.38 12.12
CA VAL A 841 45.17 -14.90 12.78
C VAL A 841 44.78 -16.27 12.22
N MET A 842 44.83 -16.47 10.90
CA MET A 842 44.52 -17.78 10.27
C MET A 842 45.49 -18.89 10.71
N ASN A 843 46.78 -18.56 10.86
CA ASN A 843 47.78 -19.51 11.34
C ASN A 843 47.53 -19.91 12.80
N GLU A 844 47.14 -18.95 13.64
CA GLU A 844 46.81 -19.19 15.05
C GLU A 844 45.49 -19.96 15.23
N THR A 845 44.44 -19.62 14.47
CA THR A 845 43.13 -20.28 14.58
C THR A 845 43.10 -21.67 13.96
N LYS A 846 44.00 -21.97 13.01
CA LYS A 846 43.98 -23.19 12.17
C LYS A 846 42.63 -23.42 11.48
N SER A 847 41.82 -22.38 11.27
CA SER A 847 40.45 -22.49 10.79
C SER A 847 40.04 -21.25 10.02
N ASP A 848 39.40 -21.48 8.87
CA ASP A 848 38.93 -20.44 7.98
C ASP A 848 37.64 -19.78 8.46
N LYS A 849 37.43 -18.53 8.06
CA LYS A 849 36.20 -17.75 8.28
C LYS A 849 34.92 -18.51 7.96
N ASN A 850 34.91 -19.30 6.88
CA ASN A 850 33.74 -20.07 6.42
C ASN A 850 33.34 -21.18 7.40
N THR A 851 34.29 -21.80 8.10
CA THR A 851 34.01 -22.82 9.12
C THR A 851 33.23 -22.21 10.29
N PHE A 852 33.60 -21.00 10.71
CA PHE A 852 32.89 -20.28 11.76
C PHE A 852 31.50 -19.83 11.32
N ILE A 853 31.31 -19.45 10.06
CA ILE A 853 30.00 -19.11 9.48
C ILE A 853 29.05 -20.31 9.55
N SER A 854 29.49 -21.49 9.09
CA SER A 854 28.67 -22.71 9.12
C SER A 854 28.36 -23.15 10.55
N ALA A 855 29.34 -23.07 11.45
CA ALA A 855 29.12 -23.37 12.88
C ALA A 855 28.09 -22.42 13.51
N LEU A 856 28.17 -21.11 13.20
CA LEU A 856 27.23 -20.12 13.70
C LEU A 856 25.80 -20.41 13.23
N ILE A 857 25.61 -20.67 11.92
CA ILE A 857 24.29 -20.98 11.35
C ILE A 857 23.70 -22.25 11.98
N ASN A 858 24.52 -23.28 12.18
CA ASN A 858 24.09 -24.52 12.81
C ASN A 858 23.57 -24.28 14.25
N VAL A 859 24.33 -23.55 15.08
CA VAL A 859 23.89 -23.23 16.46
C VAL A 859 22.62 -22.38 16.45
N MET A 860 22.54 -21.38 15.57
CA MET A 860 21.37 -20.48 15.46
C MET A 860 20.11 -21.16 14.95
N SER A 861 20.23 -22.25 14.19
CA SER A 861 19.08 -23.01 13.69
C SER A 861 18.23 -23.60 14.82
N HIS A 862 18.85 -23.89 15.96
CA HIS A 862 18.22 -24.51 17.13
C HIS A 862 17.74 -23.51 18.21
N LEU A 863 17.87 -22.20 17.96
CA LEU A 863 17.48 -21.15 18.93
C LEU A 863 16.16 -20.46 18.54
N PRO A 864 15.38 -19.94 19.51
CA PRO A 864 14.20 -19.13 19.22
C PRO A 864 14.56 -17.73 18.69
N ASP A 865 13.63 -17.10 17.96
CA ASP A 865 13.75 -15.73 17.46
C ASP A 865 13.72 -14.71 18.61
N THR A 866 14.90 -14.41 19.17
CA THR A 866 15.06 -13.54 20.34
C THR A 866 15.86 -12.28 19.99
N ALA A 867 15.62 -11.18 20.70
CA ALA A 867 16.29 -9.90 20.45
C ALA A 867 17.82 -9.98 20.61
N THR A 868 18.33 -10.90 21.45
CA THR A 868 19.75 -11.12 21.68
C THR A 868 20.49 -11.69 20.46
N LEU A 869 19.76 -12.30 19.51
CA LEU A 869 20.29 -12.81 18.25
C LEU A 869 20.39 -11.75 17.15
N LEU A 870 19.89 -10.52 17.39
CA LEU A 870 19.90 -9.45 16.39
C LEU A 870 21.32 -9.10 15.94
N TRP A 871 22.26 -8.98 16.87
CA TRP A 871 23.65 -8.64 16.54
C TRP A 871 24.39 -9.78 15.81
N PRO A 872 24.33 -11.06 16.25
CA PRO A 872 24.87 -12.16 15.46
C PRO A 872 24.32 -12.24 14.03
N LEU A 873 23.00 -12.05 13.84
CA LEU A 873 22.39 -12.01 12.50
C LEU A 873 22.91 -10.84 11.66
N TYR A 874 23.09 -9.67 12.28
CA TYR A 874 23.65 -8.50 11.62
C TYR A 874 25.09 -8.75 11.16
N ILE A 875 25.97 -9.25 12.04
CA ILE A 875 27.36 -9.56 11.71
C ILE A 875 27.44 -10.62 10.60
N LEU A 876 26.62 -11.67 10.70
CA LEU A 876 26.56 -12.74 9.71
C LEU A 876 26.12 -12.22 8.32
N GLY A 877 25.13 -11.32 8.28
CA GLY A 877 24.69 -10.66 7.04
C GLY A 877 25.75 -9.76 6.41
N HIS A 878 26.72 -9.29 7.19
CA HIS A 878 27.85 -8.48 6.71
C HIS A 878 29.13 -9.30 6.45
N ALA A 879 29.11 -10.62 6.66
CA ALA A 879 30.28 -11.49 6.51
C ALA A 879 30.63 -11.90 5.07
N SER A 880 30.00 -11.28 4.06
CA SER A 880 30.14 -11.62 2.63
C SER A 880 29.81 -13.10 2.35
N LEU A 881 28.57 -13.51 2.65
CA LEU A 881 28.08 -14.87 2.39
C LEU A 881 28.03 -15.14 0.88
N GLU A 882 28.69 -16.18 0.39
CA GLU A 882 28.60 -16.61 -1.03
C GLU A 882 27.37 -17.50 -1.27
N ASP A 883 27.02 -18.32 -0.29
CA ASP A 883 25.89 -19.25 -0.36
C ASP A 883 24.54 -18.53 -0.23
N GLU A 884 23.65 -18.77 -1.18
CA GLU A 884 22.31 -18.18 -1.23
C GLU A 884 21.41 -18.69 -0.10
N ASP A 885 21.57 -19.95 0.32
CA ASP A 885 20.79 -20.53 1.42
C ASP A 885 21.13 -19.87 2.76
N HIS A 886 22.42 -19.55 2.98
CA HIS A 886 22.86 -18.79 4.15
C HIS A 886 22.32 -17.35 4.15
N ARG A 887 22.29 -16.69 2.98
CA ARG A 887 21.69 -15.34 2.86
C ARG A 887 20.20 -15.37 3.17
N ARG A 888 19.49 -16.38 2.67
CA ARG A 888 18.06 -16.57 2.92
C ARG A 888 17.78 -16.83 4.39
N PHE A 889 18.56 -17.69 5.04
CA PHE A 889 18.44 -17.97 6.48
C PHE A 889 18.49 -16.67 7.31
N VAL A 890 19.45 -15.80 7.04
CA VAL A 890 19.61 -14.52 7.76
C VAL A 890 18.41 -13.60 7.53
N LEU A 891 17.96 -13.44 6.28
CA LEU A 891 16.82 -12.57 5.96
C LEU A 891 15.50 -13.09 6.53
N ASP A 892 15.25 -14.40 6.45
CA ASP A 892 14.03 -15.03 6.97
C ASP A 892 13.97 -14.93 8.50
N ARG A 893 15.11 -15.07 9.18
CA ARG A 893 15.21 -14.83 10.64
C ARG A 893 14.92 -13.38 11.01
N LEU A 894 15.57 -12.42 10.36
CA LEU A 894 15.34 -10.99 10.62
C LEU A 894 13.88 -10.59 10.31
N GLU A 895 13.26 -11.19 9.29
CA GLU A 895 11.87 -10.94 8.95
C GLU A 895 10.91 -11.53 10.00
N ARG A 896 11.16 -12.75 10.50
CA ARG A 896 10.39 -13.33 11.61
C ARG A 896 10.48 -12.47 12.86
N MET A 897 11.68 -12.03 13.25
CA MET A 897 11.86 -11.11 14.37
C MET A 897 11.09 -9.80 14.18
N GLN A 898 11.07 -9.26 12.95
CA GLN A 898 10.33 -8.04 12.66
C GLN A 898 8.81 -8.26 12.77
N ARG A 899 8.29 -9.41 12.32
CA ARG A 899 6.84 -9.70 12.42
C ARG A 899 6.35 -9.79 13.87
N THR A 900 7.18 -10.31 14.77
CA THR A 900 6.78 -10.51 16.18
C THR A 900 6.73 -9.21 16.98
N ARG A 901 7.72 -8.31 16.83
CA ARG A 901 7.83 -7.10 17.68
C ARG A 901 7.82 -5.78 16.91
N ASN A 902 8.05 -5.80 15.60
CA ASN A 902 8.16 -4.64 14.71
C ASN A 902 9.03 -3.48 15.24
N LEU A 903 10.12 -3.81 15.94
CA LEU A 903 11.05 -2.82 16.50
C LEU A 903 11.85 -2.11 15.40
N GLY A 904 12.15 -0.83 15.62
CA GLY A 904 12.97 0.00 14.73
C GLY A 904 14.36 -0.58 14.47
N SER A 905 15.04 -1.06 15.52
CA SER A 905 16.36 -1.69 15.44
C SER A 905 16.39 -2.91 14.50
N VAL A 906 15.39 -3.80 14.58
CA VAL A 906 15.28 -4.97 13.70
C VAL A 906 15.04 -4.56 12.25
N ARG A 907 14.18 -3.54 12.04
CA ARG A 907 13.91 -3.00 10.70
C ARG A 907 15.18 -2.41 10.08
N ARG A 908 15.98 -1.64 10.83
CA ARG A 908 17.25 -1.09 10.35
C ARG A 908 18.27 -2.19 10.04
N ALA A 909 18.45 -3.15 10.93
CA ALA A 909 19.35 -4.29 10.72
C ALA A 909 19.02 -5.06 9.43
N ARG A 910 17.74 -5.37 9.21
CA ARG A 910 17.29 -6.04 7.98
C ARG A 910 17.56 -5.21 6.73
N MET A 911 17.34 -3.89 6.78
CA MET A 911 17.62 -2.99 5.66
C MET A 911 19.12 -2.90 5.37
N ALA A 912 19.96 -2.83 6.41
CA ALA A 912 21.41 -2.81 6.28
C ALA A 912 21.94 -4.11 5.65
N VAL A 913 21.49 -5.28 6.11
CA VAL A 913 21.85 -6.58 5.53
C VAL A 913 21.40 -6.69 4.07
N LYS A 914 20.16 -6.28 3.76
CA LYS A 914 19.68 -6.25 2.36
C LYS A 914 20.53 -5.33 1.48
N HIS A 915 20.97 -4.20 2.01
CA HIS A 915 21.86 -3.30 1.29
C HIS A 915 23.23 -3.95 1.08
N ALA A 916 23.80 -4.59 2.11
CA ALA A 916 25.08 -5.30 2.00
C ALA A 916 25.05 -6.38 0.91
N PHE A 917 24.01 -7.22 0.88
CA PHE A 917 23.86 -8.25 -0.16
C PHE A 917 23.73 -7.63 -1.56
N ARG A 918 22.93 -6.57 -1.72
CA ARG A 918 22.82 -5.85 -3.00
C ARG A 918 24.15 -5.28 -3.48
N VAL A 919 24.95 -4.71 -2.58
CA VAL A 919 26.28 -4.17 -2.92
C VAL A 919 27.21 -5.27 -3.39
N VAL A 920 27.19 -6.45 -2.74
CA VAL A 920 27.96 -7.62 -3.17
C VAL A 920 27.51 -8.11 -4.55
N ASP A 921 26.20 -8.20 -4.81
CA ASP A 921 25.66 -8.64 -6.10
C ASP A 921 25.96 -7.67 -7.25
N VAL A 922 25.96 -6.36 -6.98
CA VAL A 922 26.36 -5.36 -7.96
C VAL A 922 27.86 -5.42 -8.23
N ARG A 923 28.69 -5.63 -7.20
CA ARG A 923 30.15 -5.77 -7.34
C ARG A 923 30.56 -7.06 -8.05
N SER A 924 29.81 -8.17 -7.93
CA SER A 924 30.12 -9.42 -8.66
C SER A 924 29.95 -9.29 -10.17
N THR A 925 29.09 -8.37 -10.64
CA THR A 925 28.92 -8.06 -12.08
C THR A 925 29.99 -7.12 -12.66
N ALA A 926 30.82 -6.49 -11.82
CA ALA A 926 31.89 -5.60 -12.25
C ALA A 926 33.24 -6.05 -11.67
N ARG A 927 34.07 -6.76 -12.48
CA ARG A 927 35.48 -6.95 -12.12
C ARG A 927 36.14 -5.57 -11.94
N VAL A 928 36.55 -5.25 -10.70
CA VAL A 928 37.74 -4.49 -10.26
C VAL A 928 37.51 -3.71 -8.95
N ARG A 929 38.44 -3.95 -8.01
CA ARG A 929 38.85 -3.22 -6.78
C ARG A 929 37.89 -3.11 -5.58
N ALA A 930 38.34 -3.79 -4.52
CA ALA A 930 37.90 -3.63 -3.14
C ALA A 930 37.95 -2.17 -2.67
N SER A 931 36.84 -1.70 -2.09
CA SER A 931 36.83 -0.59 -1.15
C SER A 931 35.95 -0.96 0.05
N LYS A 932 36.55 -0.72 1.22
CA LYS A 932 36.12 -0.99 2.59
C LYS A 932 34.77 -0.36 2.93
N PHE A 933 34.06 -1.01 3.88
CA PHE A 933 32.91 -0.54 4.67
C PHE A 933 32.17 0.68 4.10
N GLY A 934 31.08 0.41 3.38
CA GLY A 934 30.05 1.40 3.11
C GLY A 934 29.30 1.72 4.40
N TYR A 935 29.63 2.88 4.98
CA TYR A 935 29.03 3.51 6.15
C TYR A 935 27.50 3.56 6.08
N ILE A 936 26.81 2.87 6.99
CA ILE A 936 25.40 3.11 7.30
C ILE A 936 25.22 2.95 8.81
N SER A 937 24.71 4.01 9.43
CA SER A 937 24.44 4.07 10.86
C SER A 937 23.34 3.10 11.28
N LEU A 938 23.67 2.18 12.19
CA LEU A 938 22.70 1.36 12.92
C LEU A 938 22.27 2.02 14.24
N ALA A 939 22.53 3.32 14.41
CA ALA A 939 21.84 4.11 15.41
C ALA A 939 20.36 4.22 15.06
#